data_AF-A0A970L190-F1
#
_entry.id   AF-A0A970L190-F1
#
_cell.length_a   1.000
_cell.length_b   1.000
_cell.length_c   1.000
_cell.angle_alpha   90.00
_cell.angle_beta   90.00
_cell.angle_gamma   90.00
#
_symmetry.space_group_name_H-M   'P 1'
#
loop_
_entity.id
_entity.type
_entity.pdbx_description
1 polymer ?
#
loop_
_entity_poly.entity_id
_entity_poly.type
_entity_poly.pdbx_seq_one_letter_code
_entity_poly.pdbx_strand_id
1 'polypeptide(L)'
;MRISADTTVKIKVVVTVAILSVLLAVLILFLYSCSNKGLDISEITDHDVSESETTNDPGTTAEYTYYEPKIDADADSVKGIAIRSAEDLAKIGVDEDYPLDGDYVLVTDIDLSGYKSWEPIGGAAGKSGQWSGAGIFTGTFDGRNHIIWGLTIDATPNNESFWGLFGTVASKNKDDSAVIKNVVLSGVSIQVVSSVTNAVGALAGQVNGFVEIDSISVLSGVVSFIGSNNLGVGGVIGQIRTDTSSPRVSNMGVSITNIFSNVTVSSENSGTNYCSGVIGRIRNGDIKQLSSVVVLGKTIFEGGSGFAITTGDSGAKRTDSVYYQTGSGNAYRSIGRSMSKEGMTNGSLLISDNWTVTKKFYPLLSDVYDSPAFSPMELITISFRSGENKDAVKNNFNVPTKVADISIKWHSSNPDIISVGGQNAKVKQPESGYVDVILTAVSGHVAKDYKIRVISSQQGYFINDYVVAGEPIRVGGYAEGTEFKWIIENKSTGKTKTVIDTTGSYTPEEEDIESLITVQALGYEDITIYYSYLPVIYISSSKSYNAIGKGGYTDAYMKLTADVEEEYLYDGQIGIKLRGNSTSRWDKRPFKIRLETKANLLGIDKEGPNKHWVLLANYIDLTLMRNKIINDFSYAIGMEYYMASENVILIFNGKYYGVYQLCEHVRVDETRVNVFDWEEYAETAAKTIAAAAREAGEVGYAGEAKLAQEIENELFSDWTWMKTGEVKLNGKTYVFTDYGLEALPPQTGGFLLEMDFYSIGNDAMPRTETAYRQPFYFNTPDPEYGLDSFKEQDLYKYAYKYIQSFEYAIHSDDFIFKNSDTRYIANVRNRYNYNYVEVEYTDDLNDGRHYSELFDMDNLVANFIFCEIIMNWDSMKNSVYVYKDIEGLAKIGPQWDFDWAWGNTIPNPNTWRPTSWHCREFDFMVEQYYQTVQWNCLLIRDPYFLVKVFEKWHEARNREIEDLIKKDGIINRYTDYIRKAARGNDSLWGFVTFDASLSQMWNFINTRMKWLDEQFKTVESLIKSLGAYHSSNDLRVADVTVLTDKTKITAKVNNIGIDSVAFQINGTTMVKAKVKNGTATVTVDTSVIDITGGYNCVTIYAIDSAGDYIYDEEHSIKGNYNQVVSNYKYFVIK
;
A
#
# COMPACT_ATOMS: atom_id res chain seq x y z
N MET A 1 -24.30 -8.94 -39.63
CA MET A 1 -24.23 -9.70 -40.90
C MET A 1 -23.73 -11.11 -40.60
N ARG A 2 -24.34 -12.14 -41.19
CA ARG A 2 -23.90 -13.56 -41.19
C ARG A 2 -23.27 -13.89 -42.55
N ILE A 3 -22.58 -15.05 -42.61
CA ILE A 3 -22.03 -15.85 -43.77
C ILE A 3 -20.49 -15.85 -43.74
N SER A 4 -19.81 -16.85 -43.14
CA SER A 4 -19.49 -18.25 -43.55
C SER A 4 -18.27 -18.39 -44.48
N ALA A 5 -17.28 -19.21 -44.10
CA ALA A 5 -16.44 -19.97 -45.01
C ALA A 5 -15.71 -21.10 -44.25
N ASP A 6 -16.36 -22.26 -44.26
CA ASP A 6 -15.92 -23.54 -43.75
C ASP A 6 -15.41 -24.35 -44.95
N THR A 7 -14.11 -24.27 -45.31
CA THR A 7 -13.50 -25.16 -46.34
C THR A 7 -11.96 -25.20 -46.30
N THR A 8 -11.34 -25.61 -45.19
CA THR A 8 -9.92 -26.05 -45.24
C THR A 8 -9.60 -27.23 -44.32
N VAL A 9 -10.62 -28.00 -43.92
CA VAL A 9 -10.46 -29.25 -43.18
C VAL A 9 -10.76 -30.42 -44.10
N LYS A 10 -9.90 -30.65 -45.11
CA LYS A 10 -9.89 -31.92 -45.88
C LYS A 10 -8.60 -32.22 -46.66
N ILE A 11 -7.52 -31.48 -46.42
CA ILE A 11 -6.18 -31.76 -47.02
C ILE A 11 -5.09 -31.62 -45.94
N LYS A 12 -5.26 -32.27 -44.78
CA LYS A 12 -4.16 -32.51 -43.81
C LYS A 12 -4.17 -33.92 -43.18
N VAL A 13 -5.17 -34.74 -43.48
CA VAL A 13 -5.30 -36.11 -42.93
C VAL A 13 -4.52 -37.16 -43.75
N VAL A 14 -4.11 -36.85 -44.98
CA VAL A 14 -3.39 -37.80 -45.85
C VAL A 14 -1.86 -37.73 -45.70
N VAL A 15 -1.31 -36.65 -45.12
CA VAL A 15 0.16 -36.48 -44.95
C VAL A 15 0.65 -37.03 -43.60
N THR A 16 -0.18 -36.99 -42.56
CA THR A 16 0.21 -37.47 -41.21
C THR A 16 0.27 -39.00 -41.09
N VAL A 17 -0.50 -39.73 -41.91
CA VAL A 17 -0.50 -41.22 -41.88
C VAL A 17 0.72 -41.82 -42.62
N ALA A 18 1.31 -41.08 -43.56
CA ALA A 18 2.52 -41.52 -44.27
C ALA A 18 3.81 -41.37 -43.43
N ILE A 19 3.88 -40.38 -42.53
CA ILE A 19 5.06 -40.12 -41.70
C ILE A 19 5.14 -41.06 -40.49
N LEU A 20 3.99 -41.42 -39.89
CA LEU A 20 3.96 -42.39 -38.77
C LEU A 20 4.36 -43.81 -39.21
N SER A 21 4.14 -44.17 -40.47
CA SER A 21 4.46 -45.50 -41.01
C SER A 21 5.97 -45.70 -41.24
N VAL A 22 6.72 -44.61 -41.46
CA VAL A 22 8.19 -44.63 -41.68
C VAL A 22 8.95 -44.62 -40.35
N LEU A 23 8.46 -43.92 -39.33
CA LEU A 23 9.07 -43.91 -37.99
C LEU A 23 8.94 -45.25 -37.25
N LEU A 24 7.85 -46.00 -37.47
CA LEU A 24 7.67 -47.33 -36.88
C LEU A 24 8.60 -48.39 -37.51
N ALA A 25 8.96 -48.23 -38.79
CA ALA A 25 9.90 -49.13 -39.47
C ALA A 25 11.36 -48.93 -39.05
N VAL A 26 11.75 -47.69 -38.71
CA VAL A 26 13.10 -47.38 -38.20
C VAL A 26 13.31 -47.87 -36.76
N LEU A 27 12.26 -47.83 -35.94
CA LEU A 27 12.30 -48.34 -34.56
C LEU A 27 12.43 -49.88 -34.51
N ILE A 28 11.82 -50.61 -35.45
CA ILE A 28 11.88 -52.07 -35.53
C ILE A 28 13.26 -52.56 -36.06
N LEU A 29 13.92 -51.78 -36.93
CA LEU A 29 15.29 -52.07 -37.40
C LEU A 29 16.37 -51.80 -36.34
N PHE A 30 16.15 -50.82 -35.44
CA PHE A 30 17.07 -50.54 -34.33
C PHE A 30 16.97 -51.59 -33.22
N LEU A 31 15.76 -52.09 -32.94
CA LEU A 31 15.52 -53.15 -31.94
C LEU A 31 16.05 -54.53 -32.36
N TYR A 32 16.19 -54.79 -33.66
CA TYR A 32 16.78 -56.04 -34.18
C TYR A 32 18.32 -56.04 -34.19
N SER A 33 18.97 -54.86 -34.09
CA SER A 33 20.44 -54.72 -34.06
C SER A 33 21.04 -54.92 -32.67
N CYS A 34 20.23 -54.96 -31.61
CA CYS A 34 20.71 -55.08 -30.23
C CYS A 34 20.54 -56.49 -29.61
N SER A 35 20.00 -57.47 -30.34
CA SER A 35 19.77 -58.83 -29.80
C SER A 35 20.84 -59.87 -30.20
N ASN A 36 22.11 -59.46 -30.35
CA ASN A 36 23.20 -60.40 -30.58
C ASN A 36 24.52 -59.90 -29.99
N LYS A 37 24.72 -60.17 -28.70
CA LYS A 37 26.00 -60.55 -28.04
C LYS A 37 25.72 -60.65 -26.54
N GLY A 38 25.48 -61.86 -26.07
CA GLY A 38 25.37 -62.13 -24.65
C GLY A 38 26.71 -61.91 -23.93
N LEU A 39 26.63 -61.46 -22.67
CA LEU A 39 27.44 -61.95 -21.56
C LEU A 39 26.91 -61.38 -20.24
N ASP A 40 27.29 -62.10 -19.18
CA ASP A 40 26.64 -62.35 -17.90
C ASP A 40 26.66 -61.19 -16.88
N ILE A 41 25.73 -61.24 -15.92
CA ILE A 41 25.58 -60.27 -14.82
C ILE A 41 25.89 -60.99 -13.50
N SER A 42 27.07 -60.76 -12.93
CA SER A 42 27.34 -61.00 -11.49
C SER A 42 28.67 -60.39 -11.04
N GLU A 43 28.66 -59.77 -9.84
CA GLU A 43 29.77 -59.20 -9.04
C GLU A 43 30.21 -57.78 -9.46
N ILE A 44 29.87 -56.71 -8.72
CA ILE A 44 30.35 -56.24 -7.40
C ILE A 44 31.85 -55.91 -7.38
N THR A 45 32.11 -54.63 -7.08
CA THR A 45 33.31 -53.93 -6.58
C THR A 45 34.25 -53.24 -7.56
N ASP A 46 34.46 -51.95 -7.21
CA ASP A 46 35.57 -51.03 -7.47
C ASP A 46 36.37 -51.17 -8.77
N HIS A 47 36.47 -50.05 -9.51
CA HIS A 47 37.73 -49.32 -9.60
C HIS A 47 37.61 -48.02 -10.41
N ASP A 48 38.29 -47.00 -9.85
CA ASP A 48 39.15 -46.02 -10.51
C ASP A 48 38.63 -45.21 -11.70
N VAL A 49 38.39 -43.93 -11.41
CA VAL A 49 38.50 -42.85 -12.40
C VAL A 49 39.97 -42.41 -12.47
N SER A 50 40.46 -42.44 -13.70
CA SER A 50 41.77 -42.08 -14.21
C SER A 50 42.28 -40.70 -13.80
N GLU A 51 43.58 -40.66 -13.47
CA GLU A 51 44.43 -39.47 -13.39
C GLU A 51 44.48 -38.70 -14.72
N SER A 52 44.33 -37.37 -14.64
CA SER A 52 44.90 -36.45 -15.64
C SER A 52 45.56 -35.27 -14.92
N GLU A 53 46.90 -35.33 -14.90
CA GLU A 53 47.89 -34.25 -14.79
C GLU A 53 47.57 -33.02 -13.91
N THR A 54 48.02 -33.11 -12.66
CA THR A 54 48.30 -31.97 -11.79
C THR A 54 49.62 -31.31 -12.21
N THR A 55 49.57 -30.02 -12.55
CA THR A 55 50.75 -29.15 -12.49
C THR A 55 51.06 -28.84 -11.02
N ASN A 56 52.18 -29.36 -10.54
CA ASN A 56 52.76 -29.05 -9.24
C ASN A 56 53.16 -27.57 -9.12
N ASP A 57 52.73 -26.91 -8.04
CA ASP A 57 53.60 -26.01 -7.25
C ASP A 57 53.14 -26.06 -5.76
N PRO A 58 54.06 -26.08 -4.79
CA PRO A 58 53.90 -26.74 -3.50
C PRO A 58 53.39 -25.79 -2.41
N GLY A 59 52.48 -26.30 -1.58
CA GLY A 59 52.03 -25.56 -0.40
C GLY A 59 51.40 -26.49 0.63
N THR A 60 52.25 -27.25 1.34
CA THR A 60 51.98 -27.83 2.67
C THR A 60 50.57 -28.39 2.90
N THR A 61 50.41 -29.70 2.73
CA THR A 61 49.42 -30.46 3.50
C THR A 61 49.80 -30.36 4.97
N ALA A 62 49.37 -29.28 5.65
CA ALA A 62 49.28 -29.32 7.09
C ALA A 62 48.25 -30.40 7.41
N GLU A 63 48.66 -31.46 8.11
CA GLU A 63 47.72 -32.36 8.77
C GLU A 63 46.89 -31.48 9.73
N TYR A 64 45.66 -31.20 9.35
CA TYR A 64 44.68 -30.54 10.21
C TYR A 64 43.96 -31.62 11.00
N THR A 65 43.84 -31.44 12.32
CA THR A 65 43.01 -32.34 13.14
C THR A 65 41.56 -31.89 13.01
N TYR A 66 40.76 -32.65 12.26
CA TYR A 66 39.31 -32.49 12.26
C TYR A 66 38.75 -33.06 13.57
N TYR A 67 37.80 -32.35 14.17
CA TYR A 67 37.19 -32.76 15.43
C TYR A 67 36.23 -33.93 15.16
N GLU A 68 36.50 -35.10 15.74
CA GLU A 68 35.56 -36.23 15.76
C GLU A 68 34.93 -36.35 17.16
N PRO A 69 33.59 -36.28 17.27
CA PRO A 69 32.88 -36.50 18.52
C PRO A 69 33.24 -37.87 19.10
N LYS A 70 33.59 -37.90 20.39
CA LYS A 70 33.75 -39.16 21.13
C LYS A 70 32.54 -39.39 22.01
N ILE A 71 32.12 -40.64 22.11
CA ILE A 71 31.10 -41.06 23.08
C ILE A 71 31.73 -41.07 24.46
N ASP A 72 31.04 -40.47 25.43
CA ASP A 72 31.43 -40.42 26.82
C ASP A 72 31.59 -41.82 27.41
N ALA A 73 32.57 -41.98 28.30
CA ALA A 73 32.90 -43.29 28.88
C ALA A 73 31.77 -43.88 29.74
N ASP A 74 30.86 -43.05 30.27
CA ASP A 74 29.72 -43.45 31.09
C ASP A 74 28.41 -43.56 30.31
N ALA A 75 28.45 -43.46 28.97
CA ALA A 75 27.28 -43.33 28.09
C ALA A 75 26.22 -44.44 28.26
N ASP A 76 26.60 -45.66 28.63
CA ASP A 76 25.69 -46.79 28.84
C ASP A 76 25.09 -46.85 30.26
N SER A 77 25.59 -46.03 31.18
CA SER A 77 25.22 -46.03 32.60
C SER A 77 24.52 -44.75 33.05
N VAL A 78 24.24 -43.83 32.12
CA VAL A 78 23.52 -42.59 32.41
C VAL A 78 22.10 -42.86 32.88
N LYS A 79 21.62 -42.03 33.80
CA LYS A 79 20.23 -42.08 34.25
C LYS A 79 19.35 -41.30 33.27
N GLY A 80 18.69 -42.01 32.35
CA GLY A 80 17.84 -41.44 31.31
C GLY A 80 18.04 -42.16 29.97
N ILE A 81 17.40 -41.65 28.92
CA ILE A 81 17.56 -42.10 27.54
C ILE A 81 18.79 -41.39 26.97
N ALA A 82 19.80 -42.16 26.60
CA ALA A 82 21.04 -41.62 26.09
C ALA A 82 20.91 -41.28 24.59
N ILE A 83 21.29 -40.06 24.21
CA ILE A 83 21.29 -39.61 22.82
C ILE A 83 22.70 -39.71 22.27
N ARG A 84 22.88 -40.56 21.24
CA ARG A 84 24.20 -40.89 20.67
C ARG A 84 24.42 -40.31 19.27
N SER A 85 23.36 -39.84 18.63
CA SER A 85 23.43 -39.34 17.26
C SER A 85 22.30 -38.36 16.96
N ALA A 86 22.37 -37.72 15.80
CA ALA A 86 21.32 -36.85 15.32
C ALA A 86 19.99 -37.61 15.09
N GLU A 87 20.07 -38.87 14.68
CA GLU A 87 18.89 -39.74 14.52
C GLU A 87 18.22 -40.02 15.86
N ASP A 88 18.99 -40.30 16.92
CA ASP A 88 18.42 -40.47 18.27
C ASP A 88 17.73 -39.20 18.76
N LEU A 89 18.33 -38.03 18.47
CA LEU A 89 17.73 -36.75 18.81
C LEU A 89 16.41 -36.51 18.04
N ALA A 90 16.36 -36.90 16.76
CA ALA A 90 15.18 -36.76 15.91
C ALA A 90 14.03 -37.73 16.29
N LYS A 91 14.32 -38.81 17.02
CA LYS A 91 13.29 -39.75 17.51
C LYS A 91 12.41 -39.18 18.61
N ILE A 92 12.85 -38.14 19.32
CA ILE A 92 12.11 -37.60 20.48
C ILE A 92 10.73 -37.08 20.05
N GLY A 93 9.68 -37.74 20.55
CA GLY A 93 8.28 -37.47 20.25
C GLY A 93 7.75 -38.09 18.96
N VAL A 94 8.57 -38.86 18.26
CA VAL A 94 8.23 -39.60 17.03
C VAL A 94 8.26 -41.11 17.29
N ASP A 95 9.28 -41.58 18.00
CA ASP A 95 9.48 -42.97 18.40
C ASP A 95 8.88 -43.22 19.79
N GLU A 96 8.27 -44.38 19.98
CA GLU A 96 7.62 -44.78 21.24
C GLU A 96 8.62 -44.97 22.39
N ASP A 97 9.87 -45.33 22.10
CA ASP A 97 10.95 -45.43 23.08
C ASP A 97 11.56 -44.06 23.44
N TYR A 98 11.18 -43.00 22.72
CA TYR A 98 11.65 -41.63 22.91
C TYR A 98 10.45 -40.68 23.13
N PRO A 99 9.73 -40.78 24.26
CA PRO A 99 8.54 -39.98 24.52
C PRO A 99 8.84 -38.51 24.89
N LEU A 100 7.92 -37.58 24.63
CA LEU A 100 8.08 -36.14 24.90
C LEU A 100 8.18 -35.77 26.40
N ASP A 101 7.87 -36.70 27.29
CA ASP A 101 7.98 -36.57 28.75
C ASP A 101 9.18 -37.35 29.33
N GLY A 102 10.06 -37.89 28.48
CA GLY A 102 11.25 -38.64 28.90
C GLY A 102 12.39 -37.78 29.45
N ASP A 103 13.32 -38.43 30.16
CA ASP A 103 14.57 -37.83 30.62
C ASP A 103 15.71 -38.18 29.65
N TYR A 104 16.26 -37.19 28.95
CA TYR A 104 17.26 -37.34 27.90
C TYR A 104 18.62 -36.82 28.33
N VAL A 105 19.67 -37.54 27.92
CA VAL A 105 21.05 -37.22 28.25
C VAL A 105 21.92 -37.34 27.00
N LEU A 106 22.51 -36.23 26.55
CA LEU A 106 23.54 -36.29 25.50
C LEU A 106 24.79 -36.95 26.07
N VAL A 107 25.40 -37.84 25.28
CA VAL A 107 26.65 -38.52 25.66
C VAL A 107 27.78 -38.30 24.66
N THR A 108 27.52 -37.47 23.65
CA THR A 108 28.46 -37.10 22.60
C THR A 108 27.95 -35.83 21.91
N ASP A 109 28.82 -35.16 21.16
CA ASP A 109 28.42 -34.02 20.33
C ASP A 109 27.56 -34.50 19.16
N ILE A 110 26.60 -33.67 18.75
CA ILE A 110 25.61 -34.00 17.74
C ILE A 110 25.78 -33.11 16.52
N ASP A 111 25.97 -33.73 15.36
CA ASP A 111 26.01 -33.07 14.07
C ASP A 111 24.63 -33.05 13.39
N LEU A 112 24.00 -31.88 13.30
CA LEU A 112 22.74 -31.69 12.57
C LEU A 112 22.92 -31.22 11.12
N SER A 113 24.15 -31.04 10.64
CA SER A 113 24.41 -30.48 9.30
C SER A 113 23.91 -31.36 8.14
N GLY A 114 23.71 -32.66 8.39
CA GLY A 114 23.05 -33.57 7.45
C GLY A 114 21.57 -33.29 7.24
N TYR A 115 20.93 -32.52 8.14
CA TYR A 115 19.53 -32.12 8.02
C TYR A 115 19.43 -30.80 7.26
N LYS A 116 18.77 -30.84 6.10
CA LYS A 116 18.52 -29.63 5.29
C LYS A 116 17.66 -28.61 6.03
N SER A 117 16.63 -29.07 6.73
CA SER A 117 15.77 -28.28 7.61
C SER A 117 15.31 -29.18 8.74
N TRP A 118 15.60 -28.79 9.97
CA TRP A 118 15.28 -29.53 11.19
C TRP A 118 13.81 -29.38 11.55
N GLU A 119 13.11 -30.50 11.75
CA GLU A 119 11.77 -30.49 12.35
C GLU A 119 11.93 -30.37 13.88
N PRO A 120 11.33 -29.37 14.54
CA PRO A 120 11.47 -29.18 15.98
C PRO A 120 11.03 -30.42 16.77
N ILE A 121 11.68 -30.72 17.89
CA ILE A 121 11.22 -31.76 18.82
C ILE A 121 9.81 -31.40 19.31
N GLY A 122 8.86 -32.33 19.12
CA GLY A 122 7.43 -32.11 19.34
C GLY A 122 6.66 -31.51 18.15
N GLY A 123 7.36 -31.20 17.05
CA GLY A 123 6.80 -30.58 15.85
C GLY A 123 6.65 -29.06 15.94
N ALA A 124 6.65 -28.39 14.81
CA ALA A 124 6.51 -26.93 14.76
C ALA A 124 5.06 -26.44 14.94
N ALA A 125 4.07 -27.26 14.58
CA ALA A 125 2.66 -26.85 14.62
C ALA A 125 2.12 -26.81 16.05
N GLY A 126 1.48 -25.70 16.44
CA GLY A 126 0.88 -25.56 17.77
C GLY A 126 0.05 -24.30 17.92
N LYS A 127 -0.51 -24.09 19.12
CA LYS A 127 -1.20 -22.84 19.47
C LYS A 127 -0.49 -22.07 20.59
N SER A 128 -0.57 -20.76 20.51
CA SER A 128 -0.06 -19.84 21.54
C SER A 128 -0.59 -20.18 22.93
N GLY A 129 0.29 -20.35 23.90
CA GLY A 129 -0.07 -20.55 25.31
C GLY A 129 -0.52 -21.96 25.69
N GLN A 130 -0.33 -22.96 24.82
CA GLN A 130 -0.51 -24.36 25.20
C GLN A 130 0.57 -24.80 26.20
N TRP A 131 0.16 -25.61 27.18
CA TRP A 131 1.02 -26.09 28.27
C TRP A 131 0.90 -27.60 28.52
N SER A 132 0.06 -28.30 27.77
CA SER A 132 -0.03 -29.77 27.73
C SER A 132 -0.78 -30.21 26.47
N GLY A 133 -0.52 -31.42 25.99
CA GLY A 133 -1.09 -31.97 24.76
C GLY A 133 -0.03 -32.62 23.87
N ALA A 134 -0.46 -33.12 22.71
CA ALA A 134 0.46 -33.68 21.72
C ALA A 134 1.45 -32.62 21.22
N GLY A 135 2.69 -33.02 20.97
CA GLY A 135 3.73 -32.15 20.43
C GLY A 135 4.38 -31.19 21.42
N ILE A 136 4.16 -31.37 22.73
CA ILE A 136 4.75 -30.53 23.77
C ILE A 136 5.78 -31.35 24.54
N PHE A 137 7.02 -30.88 24.57
CA PHE A 137 8.07 -31.46 25.39
C PHE A 137 7.88 -31.06 26.86
N THR A 138 7.75 -32.05 27.74
CA THR A 138 7.54 -31.86 29.18
C THR A 138 8.60 -32.51 30.06
N GLY A 139 9.54 -33.26 29.47
CA GLY A 139 10.56 -34.02 30.20
C GLY A 139 11.82 -33.22 30.55
N THR A 140 12.92 -33.95 30.79
CA THR A 140 14.26 -33.38 31.05
C THR A 140 15.16 -33.56 29.84
N PHE A 141 15.90 -32.54 29.44
CA PHE A 141 16.97 -32.63 28.44
C PHE A 141 18.27 -32.08 29.03
N ASP A 142 19.22 -32.97 29.32
CA ASP A 142 20.55 -32.65 29.82
C ASP A 142 21.58 -32.80 28.70
N GLY A 143 22.06 -31.67 28.19
CA GLY A 143 23.05 -31.64 27.13
C GLY A 143 24.47 -31.99 27.59
N ARG A 144 24.74 -32.04 28.91
CA ARG A 144 26.08 -32.29 29.48
C ARG A 144 27.21 -31.44 28.88
N ASN A 145 26.89 -30.26 28.35
CA ASN A 145 27.76 -29.34 27.62
C ASN A 145 28.34 -29.90 26.30
N HIS A 146 27.76 -30.98 25.77
CA HIS A 146 28.00 -31.41 24.40
C HIS A 146 27.49 -30.37 23.41
N ILE A 147 28.18 -30.30 22.28
CA ILE A 147 27.87 -29.37 21.19
C ILE A 147 26.87 -30.03 20.25
N ILE A 148 25.74 -29.37 20.02
CA ILE A 148 24.87 -29.62 18.89
C ILE A 148 25.21 -28.57 17.82
N TRP A 149 25.83 -28.98 16.71
CA TRP A 149 26.22 -28.06 15.65
C TRP A 149 25.36 -28.20 14.40
N GLY A 150 25.27 -27.12 13.63
CA GLY A 150 24.67 -27.15 12.29
C GLY A 150 23.14 -27.18 12.27
N LEU A 151 22.47 -26.82 13.38
CA LEU A 151 21.01 -26.67 13.44
C LEU A 151 20.55 -25.70 12.34
N THR A 152 19.96 -26.26 11.28
CA THR A 152 19.45 -25.51 10.13
C THR A 152 17.94 -25.63 10.11
N ILE A 153 17.22 -24.52 10.06
CA ILE A 153 15.77 -24.47 9.83
C ILE A 153 15.54 -23.47 8.71
N ASP A 154 14.95 -23.92 7.63
CA ASP A 154 14.45 -23.08 6.54
C ASP A 154 12.96 -23.44 6.35
N ALA A 155 12.08 -22.51 6.72
CA ALA A 155 10.65 -22.78 6.82
C ALA A 155 9.79 -21.61 6.33
N THR A 156 8.73 -21.95 5.59
CA THR A 156 7.72 -20.99 5.08
C THR A 156 6.31 -21.33 5.59
N PRO A 157 6.04 -21.25 6.91
CA PRO A 157 4.78 -21.71 7.47
C PRO A 157 3.59 -20.84 7.05
N ASN A 158 2.46 -21.49 6.82
CA ASN A 158 1.17 -20.87 6.48
C ASN A 158 0.15 -20.93 7.64
N ASN A 159 0.51 -21.53 8.77
CA ASN A 159 -0.28 -21.56 10.01
C ASN A 159 0.59 -21.17 11.21
N GLU A 160 -0.03 -20.94 12.37
CA GLU A 160 0.71 -20.66 13.61
C GLU A 160 1.67 -21.82 13.95
N SER A 161 2.94 -21.47 14.15
CA SER A 161 3.99 -22.46 14.42
C SER A 161 5.15 -21.89 15.25
N PHE A 162 5.91 -22.80 15.85
CA PHE A 162 6.96 -22.54 16.84
C PHE A 162 8.24 -23.26 16.43
N TRP A 163 9.29 -22.50 16.13
CA TRP A 163 10.50 -23.01 15.51
C TRP A 163 11.71 -22.88 16.43
N GLY A 164 12.48 -23.96 16.52
CA GLY A 164 13.73 -24.09 17.27
C GLY A 164 14.19 -25.55 17.31
N LEU A 165 15.20 -25.87 18.11
CA LEU A 165 15.51 -27.28 18.41
C LEU A 165 14.27 -27.99 18.97
N PHE A 166 13.51 -27.31 19.82
CA PHE A 166 12.19 -27.69 20.33
C PHE A 166 11.09 -26.79 19.77
N GLY A 167 9.93 -27.36 19.48
CA GLY A 167 8.75 -26.58 19.07
C GLY A 167 8.17 -25.85 20.27
N THR A 168 7.53 -26.59 21.17
CA THR A 168 6.99 -26.08 22.44
C THR A 168 7.53 -26.86 23.64
N VAL A 169 8.05 -26.14 24.63
CA VAL A 169 8.50 -26.68 25.92
C VAL A 169 7.57 -26.18 27.01
N ALA A 170 6.91 -27.07 27.73
CA ALA A 170 6.02 -26.64 28.80
C ALA A 170 5.81 -27.69 29.89
N SER A 171 5.37 -27.26 31.06
CA SER A 171 4.75 -28.16 32.04
C SER A 171 3.59 -27.48 32.76
N LYS A 172 2.61 -28.29 33.12
CA LYS A 172 1.46 -27.90 33.97
C LYS A 172 1.69 -28.16 35.45
N ASN A 173 2.75 -28.92 35.80
CA ASN A 173 3.00 -29.38 37.15
C ASN A 173 4.23 -28.69 37.72
N LYS A 174 4.05 -27.95 38.81
CA LYS A 174 5.15 -27.27 39.50
C LYS A 174 6.16 -28.24 40.12
N ASP A 175 5.71 -29.46 40.45
CA ASP A 175 6.53 -30.48 41.12
C ASP A 175 7.21 -31.42 40.09
N ASP A 176 6.94 -31.20 38.79
CA ASP A 176 7.45 -31.94 37.64
C ASP A 176 7.59 -30.96 36.46
N SER A 177 8.56 -30.06 36.60
CA SER A 177 8.82 -29.01 35.62
C SER A 177 9.55 -29.58 34.41
N ALA A 178 9.31 -29.04 33.21
CA ALA A 178 10.15 -29.37 32.07
C ALA A 178 11.52 -28.72 32.27
N VAL A 179 12.60 -29.48 32.08
CA VAL A 179 13.97 -29.00 32.34
C VAL A 179 14.81 -29.11 31.09
N ILE A 180 15.46 -28.03 30.67
CA ILE A 180 16.47 -28.06 29.61
C ILE A 180 17.74 -27.44 30.17
N LYS A 181 18.84 -28.20 30.18
CA LYS A 181 20.09 -27.71 30.76
C LYS A 181 21.35 -28.17 30.04
N ASN A 182 22.43 -27.42 30.22
CA ASN A 182 23.77 -27.76 29.74
C ASN A 182 23.84 -27.98 28.21
N VAL A 183 23.11 -27.16 27.43
CA VAL A 183 23.05 -27.31 25.97
C VAL A 183 23.94 -26.27 25.29
N VAL A 184 24.81 -26.72 24.39
CA VAL A 184 25.64 -25.86 23.56
C VAL A 184 25.20 -25.98 22.11
N LEU A 185 24.78 -24.87 21.51
CA LEU A 185 24.43 -24.77 20.09
C LEU A 185 25.50 -23.99 19.33
N SER A 186 25.92 -24.49 18.17
CA SER A 186 26.89 -23.80 17.30
C SER A 186 26.48 -23.83 15.84
N GLY A 187 26.79 -22.79 15.08
CA GLY A 187 26.47 -22.71 13.66
C GLY A 187 24.97 -22.75 13.37
N VAL A 188 24.16 -22.11 14.23
CA VAL A 188 22.70 -22.04 14.05
C VAL A 188 22.36 -21.27 12.77
N SER A 189 21.46 -21.80 11.95
CA SER A 189 21.00 -21.16 10.73
C SER A 189 19.48 -21.32 10.61
N ILE A 190 18.74 -20.41 11.24
CA ILE A 190 17.27 -20.44 11.24
C ILE A 190 16.74 -19.28 10.40
N GLN A 191 15.94 -19.58 9.38
CA GLN A 191 15.21 -18.64 8.56
C GLN A 191 13.74 -19.09 8.49
N VAL A 192 12.84 -18.23 8.98
CA VAL A 192 11.40 -18.45 8.91
C VAL A 192 10.77 -17.31 8.12
N VAL A 193 10.17 -17.63 6.99
CA VAL A 193 9.50 -16.65 6.11
C VAL A 193 8.00 -16.84 6.20
N SER A 194 7.27 -15.91 6.81
CA SER A 194 5.83 -16.10 7.02
C SER A 194 5.04 -14.80 7.19
N SER A 195 3.82 -14.80 6.67
CA SER A 195 2.82 -13.74 6.88
C SER A 195 1.84 -14.03 8.04
N VAL A 196 1.90 -15.23 8.63
CA VAL A 196 1.08 -15.64 9.77
C VAL A 196 1.88 -15.62 11.08
N THR A 197 1.19 -15.74 12.22
CA THR A 197 1.78 -15.59 13.56
C THR A 197 2.71 -16.74 13.93
N ASN A 198 4.02 -16.49 14.08
CA ASN A 198 4.99 -17.52 14.48
C ASN A 198 5.98 -17.06 15.55
N ALA A 199 6.53 -17.98 16.33
CA ALA A 199 7.64 -17.68 17.23
C ALA A 199 8.88 -18.52 16.89
N VAL A 200 10.05 -17.91 16.99
CA VAL A 200 11.32 -18.48 16.51
C VAL A 200 12.43 -18.25 17.52
N GLY A 201 13.10 -19.32 17.95
CA GLY A 201 14.30 -19.25 18.77
C GLY A 201 15.23 -20.44 18.56
N ALA A 202 16.54 -20.27 18.79
CA ALA A 202 17.50 -21.35 18.54
C ALA A 202 17.20 -22.61 19.38
N LEU A 203 16.85 -22.44 20.65
CA LEU A 203 16.51 -23.54 21.54
C LEU A 203 15.04 -23.93 21.41
N ALA A 204 14.12 -22.98 21.55
CA ALA A 204 12.69 -23.27 21.55
C ALA A 204 11.88 -22.17 20.86
N GLY A 205 10.85 -22.57 20.11
CA GLY A 205 9.88 -21.63 19.55
C GLY A 205 8.98 -21.03 20.63
N GLN A 206 8.41 -21.88 21.49
CA GLN A 206 7.55 -21.47 22.61
C GLN A 206 7.93 -22.15 23.93
N VAL A 207 7.87 -21.38 25.02
CA VAL A 207 8.04 -21.86 26.40
C VAL A 207 6.85 -21.45 27.27
N ASN A 208 6.36 -22.33 28.15
CA ASN A 208 5.18 -22.04 28.97
C ASN A 208 5.09 -22.83 30.29
N GLY A 209 4.47 -22.25 31.31
CA GLY A 209 4.12 -22.93 32.56
C GLY A 209 5.30 -23.11 33.51
N PHE A 210 5.59 -24.34 33.91
CA PHE A 210 6.68 -24.66 34.84
C PHE A 210 7.87 -25.21 34.06
N VAL A 211 8.85 -24.35 33.78
CA VAL A 211 10.01 -24.69 32.95
C VAL A 211 11.27 -24.12 33.56
N GLU A 212 12.33 -24.92 33.59
CA GLU A 212 13.67 -24.51 34.00
C GLU A 212 14.62 -24.64 32.81
N ILE A 213 15.17 -23.51 32.38
CA ILE A 213 16.18 -23.45 31.32
C ILE A 213 17.47 -22.92 31.94
N ASP A 214 18.49 -23.75 32.02
CA ASP A 214 19.76 -23.41 32.68
C ASP A 214 20.99 -23.77 31.85
N SER A 215 22.01 -22.93 31.87
CA SER A 215 23.32 -23.27 31.28
C SER A 215 23.21 -23.56 29.77
N ILE A 216 22.69 -22.58 29.03
CA ILE A 216 22.51 -22.65 27.56
C ILE A 216 23.50 -21.71 26.89
N SER A 217 24.28 -22.23 25.94
CA SER A 217 25.22 -21.43 25.14
C SER A 217 24.91 -21.53 23.65
N VAL A 218 24.47 -20.43 23.04
CA VAL A 218 24.37 -20.31 21.58
C VAL A 218 25.60 -19.56 21.06
N LEU A 219 26.58 -20.33 20.57
CA LEU A 219 27.94 -19.87 20.28
C LEU A 219 28.04 -19.04 19.00
N SER A 220 27.30 -19.40 17.96
CA SER A 220 27.31 -18.70 16.68
C SER A 220 26.07 -19.01 15.86
N GLY A 221 25.79 -18.15 14.89
CA GLY A 221 24.72 -18.38 13.91
C GLY A 221 23.85 -17.16 13.65
N VAL A 222 22.74 -17.43 12.96
CA VAL A 222 21.69 -16.47 12.63
C VAL A 222 20.33 -17.06 12.95
N VAL A 223 19.46 -16.25 13.56
CA VAL A 223 18.02 -16.49 13.68
C VAL A 223 17.30 -15.36 12.97
N SER A 224 16.57 -15.69 11.91
CA SER A 224 15.92 -14.71 11.03
C SER A 224 14.45 -15.01 10.86
N PHE A 225 13.64 -13.95 10.94
CA PHE A 225 12.24 -13.97 10.56
C PHE A 225 11.98 -12.92 9.48
N ILE A 226 11.28 -13.31 8.41
CA ILE A 226 10.91 -12.41 7.31
C ILE A 226 9.40 -12.47 7.11
N GLY A 227 8.72 -11.34 7.32
CA GLY A 227 7.29 -11.20 7.04
C GLY A 227 6.52 -10.44 8.12
N SER A 228 5.21 -10.35 7.98
CA SER A 228 4.41 -9.29 8.60
C SER A 228 3.94 -9.55 10.04
N ASN A 229 3.95 -10.78 10.55
CA ASN A 229 3.35 -11.10 11.87
C ASN A 229 4.20 -12.08 12.69
N ASN A 230 5.22 -11.63 13.42
CA ASN A 230 5.89 -12.49 14.41
C ASN A 230 5.25 -12.37 15.81
N LEU A 231 5.13 -13.50 16.51
CA LEU A 231 4.79 -13.57 17.93
C LEU A 231 6.00 -13.27 18.81
N GLY A 232 7.20 -13.64 18.36
CA GLY A 232 8.47 -13.36 19.02
C GLY A 232 9.65 -14.04 18.33
N VAL A 233 10.71 -13.30 18.07
CA VAL A 233 11.97 -13.77 17.47
C VAL A 233 13.08 -13.56 18.48
N GLY A 234 13.59 -14.65 19.06
CA GLY A 234 14.62 -14.61 20.10
C GLY A 234 15.88 -15.34 19.69
N GLY A 235 17.04 -14.91 20.17
CA GLY A 235 18.28 -15.64 19.94
C GLY A 235 18.28 -17.04 20.59
N VAL A 236 17.49 -17.25 21.64
CA VAL A 236 17.38 -18.54 22.35
C VAL A 236 15.94 -19.04 22.35
N ILE A 237 14.97 -18.19 22.71
CA ILE A 237 13.56 -18.56 22.85
C ILE A 237 12.69 -17.59 22.04
N GLY A 238 11.80 -18.10 21.19
CA GLY A 238 10.90 -17.26 20.41
C GLY A 238 9.90 -16.50 21.28
N GLN A 239 9.08 -17.23 22.03
CA GLN A 239 8.11 -16.63 22.93
C GLN A 239 7.96 -17.39 24.25
N ILE A 240 7.69 -16.62 25.31
CA ILE A 240 7.11 -17.12 26.55
C ILE A 240 5.68 -16.59 26.68
N ARG A 241 4.71 -17.49 26.80
CA ARG A 241 3.31 -17.13 26.90
C ARG A 241 2.51 -18.19 27.64
N THR A 242 1.73 -17.76 28.63
CA THR A 242 0.68 -18.58 29.24
C THR A 242 -0.71 -18.20 28.73
N ASP A 243 -1.57 -19.21 28.59
CA ASP A 243 -3.01 -19.03 28.41
C ASP A 243 -3.66 -18.53 29.71
N THR A 244 -4.29 -17.35 29.65
CA THR A 244 -4.94 -16.69 30.79
C THR A 244 -6.27 -17.36 31.19
N SER A 245 -6.74 -18.35 30.44
CA SER A 245 -8.00 -19.07 30.73
C SER A 245 -7.92 -19.99 31.96
N SER A 246 -6.71 -20.33 32.42
CA SER A 246 -6.46 -21.22 33.57
C SER A 246 -5.65 -20.53 34.67
N PRO A 247 -6.19 -20.34 35.89
CA PRO A 247 -5.45 -19.71 36.99
C PRO A 247 -4.35 -20.60 37.61
N ARG A 248 -4.14 -21.82 37.09
CA ARG A 248 -3.24 -22.83 37.69
C ARG A 248 -1.83 -22.87 37.09
N VAL A 249 -1.66 -22.34 35.89
CA VAL A 249 -0.39 -22.31 35.15
C VAL A 249 -0.06 -20.85 34.87
N SER A 250 1.19 -20.44 35.06
CA SER A 250 1.61 -19.05 34.91
C SER A 250 3.06 -18.99 34.46
N ASN A 251 3.43 -17.95 33.71
CA ASN A 251 4.81 -17.57 33.42
C ASN A 251 5.69 -17.50 34.69
N MET A 252 5.10 -17.29 35.87
CA MET A 252 5.78 -17.36 37.18
C MET A 252 6.35 -18.75 37.53
N GLY A 253 6.09 -19.78 36.72
CA GLY A 253 6.78 -21.07 36.79
C GLY A 253 8.05 -21.15 35.93
N VAL A 254 8.34 -20.15 35.10
CA VAL A 254 9.48 -20.18 34.16
C VAL A 254 10.71 -19.51 34.77
N SER A 255 11.82 -20.25 34.84
CA SER A 255 13.14 -19.76 35.29
C SER A 255 14.17 -19.94 34.18
N ILE A 256 14.88 -18.87 33.84
CA ILE A 256 15.91 -18.88 32.79
C ILE A 256 17.22 -18.35 33.39
N THR A 257 18.24 -19.20 33.44
CA THR A 257 19.51 -18.88 34.11
C THR A 257 20.73 -19.31 33.30
N ASN A 258 21.85 -18.62 33.48
CA ASN A 258 23.14 -19.00 32.88
C ASN A 258 23.07 -19.11 31.34
N ILE A 259 22.73 -18.00 30.66
CA ILE A 259 22.53 -17.97 29.21
C ILE A 259 23.62 -17.17 28.50
N PHE A 260 24.31 -17.79 27.55
CA PHE A 260 25.20 -17.12 26.61
C PHE A 260 24.59 -17.12 25.20
N SER A 261 24.54 -15.96 24.55
CA SER A 261 24.02 -15.82 23.19
C SER A 261 24.92 -14.93 22.34
N ASN A 262 25.54 -15.50 21.31
CA ASN A 262 26.35 -14.81 20.30
C ASN A 262 25.76 -14.97 18.88
N VAL A 263 24.44 -15.16 18.80
CA VAL A 263 23.70 -15.32 17.54
C VAL A 263 23.24 -13.97 17.01
N THR A 264 23.30 -13.75 15.71
CA THR A 264 22.66 -12.58 15.10
C THR A 264 21.17 -12.85 14.94
N VAL A 265 20.34 -11.99 15.53
CA VAL A 265 18.89 -12.09 15.43
C VAL A 265 18.39 -11.00 14.49
N SER A 266 17.57 -11.38 13.51
CA SER A 266 17.01 -10.45 12.52
C SER A 266 15.50 -10.64 12.36
N SER A 267 14.77 -9.54 12.22
CA SER A 267 13.35 -9.53 11.88
C SER A 267 13.08 -8.46 10.81
N GLU A 268 12.72 -8.88 9.60
CA GLU A 268 12.49 -8.00 8.45
C GLU A 268 10.99 -7.95 8.06
N ASN A 269 10.52 -6.78 7.61
CA ASN A 269 9.14 -6.54 7.16
C ASN A 269 8.01 -6.90 8.16
N SER A 270 8.26 -6.81 9.47
CA SER A 270 7.29 -7.18 10.51
C SER A 270 6.39 -6.04 10.97
N GLY A 271 5.08 -6.27 10.97
CA GLY A 271 4.06 -5.38 11.56
C GLY A 271 3.98 -5.45 13.10
N THR A 272 4.50 -6.51 13.73
CA THR A 272 4.59 -6.67 15.20
C THR A 272 6.05 -6.70 15.69
N ASN A 273 6.34 -5.94 16.76
CA ASN A 273 7.69 -5.50 17.16
C ASN A 273 8.40 -6.40 18.21
N TYR A 274 8.54 -7.71 17.99
CA TYR A 274 9.07 -8.61 19.03
C TYR A 274 10.33 -9.37 18.60
N CYS A 275 11.47 -8.66 18.54
CA CYS A 275 12.78 -9.22 18.17
C CYS A 275 13.85 -8.95 19.25
N SER A 276 14.54 -9.99 19.74
CA SER A 276 15.62 -9.84 20.72
C SER A 276 16.73 -10.90 20.71
N GLY A 277 17.85 -10.61 21.39
CA GLY A 277 19.00 -11.51 21.50
C GLY A 277 18.83 -12.75 22.40
N VAL A 278 17.78 -12.83 23.23
CA VAL A 278 17.50 -14.02 24.08
C VAL A 278 16.05 -14.46 23.95
N ILE A 279 15.10 -13.65 24.41
CA ILE A 279 13.66 -14.01 24.45
C ILE A 279 12.88 -13.08 23.54
N GLY A 280 12.34 -13.60 22.44
CA GLY A 280 11.67 -12.79 21.43
C GLY A 280 10.49 -12.03 21.98
N ARG A 281 9.62 -12.67 22.78
CA ARG A 281 8.51 -12.00 23.51
C ARG A 281 8.18 -12.67 24.84
N ILE A 282 7.90 -11.88 25.87
CA ILE A 282 7.17 -12.34 27.07
C ILE A 282 5.76 -11.74 27.05
N ARG A 283 4.73 -12.60 27.10
CA ARG A 283 3.31 -12.18 27.04
C ARG A 283 2.52 -12.81 28.18
N ASN A 284 1.50 -12.08 28.66
CA ASN A 284 0.52 -12.55 29.64
C ASN A 284 1.10 -12.82 31.05
N GLY A 285 2.08 -12.04 31.49
CA GLY A 285 2.59 -12.05 32.87
C GLY A 285 4.11 -12.19 32.96
N ASP A 286 4.67 -11.76 34.10
CA ASP A 286 6.12 -11.85 34.35
C ASP A 286 6.59 -13.30 34.50
N ILE A 287 7.84 -13.56 34.13
CA ILE A 287 8.53 -14.81 34.46
C ILE A 287 9.18 -14.74 35.85
N LYS A 288 9.42 -15.91 36.45
CA LYS A 288 10.01 -16.03 37.80
C LYS A 288 11.40 -15.40 37.87
N GLN A 289 12.26 -15.73 36.91
CA GLN A 289 13.66 -15.35 36.97
C GLN A 289 14.30 -15.32 35.58
N LEU A 290 15.14 -14.30 35.36
CA LEU A 290 16.07 -14.21 34.25
C LEU A 290 17.42 -13.72 34.78
N SER A 291 18.40 -14.59 35.01
CA SER A 291 19.67 -14.18 35.64
C SER A 291 20.91 -14.83 35.04
N SER A 292 22.06 -14.15 35.18
CA SER A 292 23.34 -14.60 34.63
C SER A 292 23.27 -14.79 33.11
N VAL A 293 23.08 -13.68 32.39
CA VAL A 293 22.86 -13.69 30.93
C VAL A 293 23.88 -12.79 30.24
N VAL A 294 24.49 -13.26 29.17
CA VAL A 294 25.41 -12.49 28.33
C VAL A 294 25.00 -12.58 26.86
N VAL A 295 24.80 -11.43 26.23
CA VAL A 295 24.52 -11.32 24.79
C VAL A 295 25.61 -10.55 24.07
N LEU A 296 26.25 -11.20 23.10
CA LEU A 296 27.25 -10.61 22.21
C LEU A 296 26.75 -10.45 20.77
N GLY A 297 25.77 -11.26 20.39
CA GLY A 297 25.18 -11.25 19.05
C GLY A 297 24.46 -9.94 18.73
N LYS A 298 24.31 -9.65 17.44
CA LYS A 298 23.61 -8.45 16.97
C LYS A 298 22.10 -8.66 16.96
N THR A 299 21.34 -7.61 17.25
CA THR A 299 19.89 -7.58 17.00
C THR A 299 19.58 -6.56 15.90
N ILE A 300 19.04 -7.02 14.78
CA ILE A 300 18.71 -6.23 13.58
C ILE A 300 17.20 -6.32 13.36
N PHE A 301 16.54 -5.21 13.05
CA PHE A 301 15.10 -5.21 12.77
C PHE A 301 14.74 -4.05 11.84
N GLU A 302 13.65 -4.24 11.08
CA GLU A 302 13.01 -3.21 10.27
C GLU A 302 11.60 -2.92 10.82
N GLY A 303 11.29 -1.64 11.15
CA GLY A 303 10.00 -1.25 11.76
C GLY A 303 10.14 -0.61 13.15
N GLY A 304 9.25 -0.96 14.10
CA GLY A 304 9.28 -0.48 15.49
C GLY A 304 10.45 -1.05 16.32
N SER A 305 10.43 -1.03 17.66
CA SER A 305 11.62 -1.28 18.50
C SER A 305 12.11 -2.76 18.56
N GLY A 306 13.40 -3.02 18.39
CA GLY A 306 14.08 -4.26 18.82
C GLY A 306 14.90 -4.09 20.11
N PHE A 307 15.21 -5.20 20.81
CA PHE A 307 15.79 -5.18 22.16
C PHE A 307 16.96 -6.17 22.31
N ALA A 308 17.96 -5.89 23.15
CA ALA A 308 19.13 -6.75 23.25
C ALA A 308 18.89 -8.06 24.03
N ILE A 309 18.03 -8.06 25.04
CA ILE A 309 17.80 -9.22 25.93
C ILE A 309 16.42 -9.87 25.69
N THR A 310 15.36 -9.10 25.90
CA THR A 310 13.98 -9.57 25.69
C THR A 310 13.11 -8.42 25.22
N THR A 311 12.08 -8.75 24.47
CA THR A 311 10.94 -7.84 24.24
C THR A 311 9.70 -8.39 24.96
N GLY A 312 8.63 -7.61 25.10
CA GLY A 312 7.35 -8.12 25.58
C GLY A 312 6.53 -7.13 26.39
N ASP A 313 5.29 -7.54 26.67
CA ASP A 313 4.31 -6.77 27.45
C ASP A 313 4.52 -6.99 28.98
N SER A 314 5.50 -7.81 29.35
CA SER A 314 5.84 -8.22 30.72
C SER A 314 7.34 -8.51 30.83
N GLY A 315 7.86 -8.68 32.04
CA GLY A 315 9.30 -8.83 32.30
C GLY A 315 9.63 -10.04 33.18
N ALA A 316 10.82 -10.01 33.81
CA ALA A 316 11.23 -10.99 34.81
C ALA A 316 11.22 -10.36 36.21
N LYS A 317 10.84 -11.12 37.25
CA LYS A 317 10.84 -10.62 38.65
C LYS A 317 12.24 -10.42 39.23
N ARG A 318 13.25 -11.14 38.73
CA ARG A 318 14.63 -11.06 39.18
C ARG A 318 15.57 -11.04 37.97
N THR A 319 16.38 -9.98 37.85
CA THR A 319 17.31 -9.74 36.74
C THR A 319 18.73 -9.46 37.22
N ASP A 320 19.34 -10.46 37.85
CA ASP A 320 20.71 -10.35 38.36
C ASP A 320 21.71 -10.69 37.25
N SER A 321 22.78 -9.89 37.12
CA SER A 321 23.90 -10.20 36.21
C SER A 321 23.52 -10.44 34.75
N VAL A 322 22.65 -9.60 34.19
CA VAL A 322 22.24 -9.62 32.78
C VAL A 322 23.01 -8.54 32.02
N TYR A 323 23.76 -8.91 30.99
CA TYR A 323 24.64 -8.03 30.22
C TYR A 323 24.47 -8.19 28.71
N TYR A 324 24.60 -7.09 27.97
CA TYR A 324 24.59 -7.11 26.49
C TYR A 324 25.60 -6.13 25.89
N GLN A 325 26.11 -6.46 24.70
CA GLN A 325 27.14 -5.64 24.07
C GLN A 325 26.56 -4.31 23.57
N THR A 326 27.11 -3.17 24.02
CA THR A 326 26.72 -1.84 23.56
C THR A 326 26.99 -1.68 22.05
N GLY A 327 26.02 -1.14 21.32
CA GLY A 327 26.14 -0.87 19.87
C GLY A 327 26.04 -2.10 18.97
N SER A 328 25.60 -3.26 19.49
CA SER A 328 25.38 -4.48 18.70
C SER A 328 24.03 -4.45 17.94
N GLY A 329 23.95 -3.61 16.89
CA GLY A 329 22.76 -3.50 16.02
C GLY A 329 21.84 -2.30 16.34
N ASN A 330 20.60 -2.34 15.84
CA ASN A 330 19.63 -1.21 15.92
C ASN A 330 18.83 -1.16 17.23
N ALA A 331 19.16 -1.97 18.23
CA ALA A 331 18.36 -2.14 19.46
C ALA A 331 18.14 -0.83 20.24
N TYR A 332 16.91 -0.61 20.73
CA TYR A 332 16.48 0.68 21.29
C TYR A 332 16.68 0.77 22.81
N ARG A 333 16.31 -0.26 23.58
CA ARG A 333 16.46 -0.38 25.07
C ARG A 333 16.40 -1.85 25.49
N SER A 334 16.86 -2.21 26.70
CA SER A 334 16.51 -3.50 27.32
C SER A 334 16.71 -3.52 28.84
N ILE A 335 16.11 -4.52 29.50
CA ILE A 335 16.52 -5.00 30.83
C ILE A 335 17.98 -5.47 30.80
N GLY A 336 18.71 -5.30 31.91
CA GLY A 336 20.13 -5.62 32.00
C GLY A 336 21.07 -4.44 31.73
N ARG A 337 22.38 -4.67 31.80
CA ARG A 337 23.43 -3.67 31.74
C ARG A 337 24.16 -3.72 30.38
N SER A 338 24.10 -2.65 29.61
CA SER A 338 24.91 -2.54 28.39
C SER A 338 26.39 -2.39 28.73
N MET A 339 27.28 -3.01 27.96
CA MET A 339 28.72 -2.88 28.15
C MET A 339 29.47 -2.94 26.81
N SER A 340 30.55 -2.18 26.65
CA SER A 340 31.39 -2.29 25.45
C SER A 340 31.99 -3.70 25.34
N LYS A 341 32.36 -4.10 24.12
CA LYS A 341 33.06 -5.38 23.89
C LYS A 341 34.32 -5.50 24.75
N GLU A 342 35.07 -4.42 24.92
CA GLU A 342 36.23 -4.39 25.81
C GLU A 342 35.84 -4.59 27.28
N GLY A 343 34.77 -3.93 27.74
CA GLY A 343 34.26 -4.12 29.10
C GLY A 343 33.83 -5.57 29.37
N MET A 344 33.16 -6.20 28.41
CA MET A 344 32.72 -7.60 28.55
C MET A 344 33.89 -8.58 28.58
N THR A 345 34.97 -8.25 27.90
CA THR A 345 36.13 -9.14 27.75
C THR A 345 37.28 -8.77 28.67
N ASN A 346 37.20 -7.73 29.51
CA ASN A 346 38.36 -7.27 30.28
C ASN A 346 38.78 -8.18 31.46
N GLY A 347 38.03 -9.25 31.75
CA GLY A 347 38.28 -10.16 32.88
C GLY A 347 37.70 -9.72 34.23
N SER A 348 36.97 -8.60 34.27
CA SER A 348 36.36 -8.04 35.50
C SER A 348 34.83 -8.19 35.55
N LEU A 349 34.23 -8.80 34.52
CA LEU A 349 32.79 -8.98 34.46
C LEU A 349 32.35 -10.01 35.51
N LEU A 350 31.51 -9.57 36.46
CA LEU A 350 30.96 -10.44 37.50
C LEU A 350 29.56 -10.90 37.07
N ILE A 351 29.45 -12.19 36.76
CA ILE A 351 28.20 -12.82 36.31
C ILE A 351 27.67 -13.76 37.41
N SER A 352 28.29 -14.92 37.55
CA SER A 352 28.15 -15.90 38.64
C SER A 352 29.36 -16.85 38.61
N ASP A 353 29.46 -17.74 39.59
CA ASP A 353 30.57 -18.70 39.72
C ASP A 353 30.66 -19.72 38.56
N ASN A 354 29.58 -19.85 37.76
CA ASN A 354 29.51 -20.75 36.60
C ASN A 354 30.12 -20.14 35.32
N TRP A 355 30.66 -18.92 35.37
CA TRP A 355 31.17 -18.20 34.20
C TRP A 355 32.67 -17.99 34.27
N THR A 356 33.34 -18.29 33.17
CA THR A 356 34.73 -17.92 32.93
C THR A 356 34.77 -16.61 32.15
N VAL A 357 35.42 -15.61 32.72
CA VAL A 357 35.66 -14.31 32.09
C VAL A 357 37.15 -14.10 31.93
N THR A 358 37.66 -14.45 30.75
CA THR A 358 39.09 -14.34 30.45
C THR A 358 39.39 -13.00 29.77
N LYS A 359 40.51 -12.37 30.15
CA LYS A 359 40.92 -11.09 29.57
C LYS A 359 41.09 -11.20 28.05
N LYS A 360 40.42 -10.31 27.32
CA LYS A 360 40.26 -10.23 25.86
C LYS A 360 39.57 -11.42 25.20
N PHE A 361 38.92 -12.29 25.97
CA PHE A 361 38.08 -13.37 25.47
C PHE A 361 36.62 -13.16 25.89
N TYR A 362 35.68 -13.78 25.18
CA TYR A 362 34.25 -13.66 25.49
C TYR A 362 33.91 -14.31 26.84
N PRO A 363 33.00 -13.71 27.65
CA PRO A 363 32.43 -14.40 28.79
C PRO A 363 31.69 -15.64 28.32
N LEU A 364 32.04 -16.81 28.83
CA LEU A 364 31.39 -18.08 28.55
C LEU A 364 31.13 -18.82 29.84
N LEU A 365 30.21 -19.78 29.80
CA LEU A 365 30.07 -20.74 30.90
C LEU A 365 31.36 -21.53 31.03
N SER A 366 31.84 -21.71 32.26
CA SER A 366 33.12 -22.37 32.55
C SER A 366 33.15 -23.78 31.97
N ASP A 367 32.07 -24.54 32.13
CA ASP A 367 31.98 -25.92 31.62
C ASP A 367 32.00 -25.99 30.09
N VAL A 368 31.58 -24.92 29.40
CA VAL A 368 31.69 -24.83 27.93
C VAL A 368 33.10 -24.44 27.52
N TYR A 369 33.70 -23.48 28.22
CA TYR A 369 35.07 -23.03 27.93
C TYR A 369 36.11 -24.13 28.17
N ASP A 370 35.94 -24.91 29.24
CA ASP A 370 36.82 -26.01 29.63
C ASP A 370 36.52 -27.31 28.88
N SER A 371 35.43 -27.35 28.10
CA SER A 371 35.04 -28.54 27.33
C SER A 371 36.09 -28.89 26.27
N PRO A 372 36.56 -30.15 26.19
CA PRO A 372 37.43 -30.61 25.11
C PRO A 372 36.80 -30.47 23.71
N ALA A 373 35.47 -30.35 23.63
CA ALA A 373 34.72 -30.13 22.41
C ALA A 373 34.76 -28.69 21.91
N PHE A 374 34.97 -27.73 22.80
CA PHE A 374 34.88 -26.33 22.44
C PHE A 374 36.16 -25.87 21.74
N SER A 375 35.98 -25.34 20.53
CA SER A 375 37.00 -24.60 19.81
C SER A 375 36.54 -23.17 19.60
N PRO A 376 37.40 -22.14 19.74
CA PRO A 376 37.04 -20.77 19.36
C PRO A 376 36.63 -20.61 17.89
N MET A 377 36.95 -21.58 17.03
CA MET A 377 36.45 -21.70 15.67
C MET A 377 34.92 -21.82 15.60
N GLU A 378 34.28 -22.35 16.65
CA GLU A 378 32.83 -22.48 16.78
C GLU A 378 32.10 -21.14 16.84
N LEU A 379 32.83 -20.05 17.06
CA LEU A 379 32.27 -18.70 17.14
C LEU A 379 32.26 -17.97 15.77
N ILE A 380 32.71 -18.61 14.68
CA ILE A 380 32.72 -18.02 13.33
C ILE A 380 31.29 -17.83 12.79
N THR A 381 31.03 -16.69 12.17
CA THR A 381 29.77 -16.40 11.46
C THR A 381 30.08 -15.72 10.14
N ILE A 382 29.52 -16.25 9.04
CA ILE A 382 29.61 -15.65 7.69
C ILE A 382 28.41 -14.73 7.49
N SER A 383 28.63 -13.52 6.96
CA SER A 383 27.56 -12.55 6.71
C SER A 383 27.34 -12.36 5.21
N PHE A 384 26.23 -12.88 4.69
CA PHE A 384 25.78 -12.68 3.30
C PHE A 384 25.06 -11.35 3.12
N ARG A 385 24.82 -10.98 1.86
CA ARG A 385 24.01 -9.80 1.51
C ARG A 385 22.54 -10.04 1.87
N SER A 386 21.78 -8.99 2.18
CA SER A 386 20.34 -9.10 2.43
C SER A 386 19.65 -9.79 1.24
N GLY A 387 18.82 -10.79 1.54
CA GLY A 387 18.16 -11.65 0.55
C GLY A 387 18.96 -12.88 0.09
N GLU A 388 20.24 -13.02 0.49
CA GLU A 388 21.09 -14.18 0.14
C GLU A 388 21.40 -15.05 1.36
N ASN A 389 21.62 -16.34 1.11
CA ASN A 389 22.09 -17.31 2.11
C ASN A 389 23.12 -18.26 1.48
N LYS A 390 23.67 -19.19 2.28
CA LYS A 390 24.70 -20.14 1.83
C LYS A 390 24.29 -21.00 0.64
N ASP A 391 22.99 -21.17 0.38
CA ASP A 391 22.46 -22.03 -0.68
C ASP A 391 22.12 -21.26 -1.97
N ALA A 392 22.18 -19.92 -1.95
CA ALA A 392 21.92 -19.06 -3.10
C ALA A 392 22.71 -17.74 -3.01
N VAL A 393 24.02 -17.79 -3.24
CA VAL A 393 24.91 -16.61 -3.24
C VAL A 393 25.08 -16.06 -4.64
N LYS A 394 24.97 -14.73 -4.76
CA LYS A 394 25.18 -13.97 -6.00
C LYS A 394 26.20 -12.86 -5.84
N ASN A 395 26.24 -12.23 -4.68
CA ASN A 395 27.06 -11.05 -4.46
C ASN A 395 28.25 -11.33 -3.53
N ASN A 396 29.22 -10.43 -3.56
CA ASN A 396 30.33 -10.44 -2.62
C ASN A 396 29.79 -10.38 -1.18
N PHE A 397 30.45 -11.10 -0.28
CA PHE A 397 30.06 -11.16 1.13
C PHE A 397 31.29 -11.10 2.03
N ASN A 398 31.06 -11.03 3.35
CA ASN A 398 32.14 -10.88 4.33
C ASN A 398 32.35 -12.14 5.16
N VAL A 399 33.62 -12.46 5.39
CA VAL A 399 34.08 -13.52 6.29
C VAL A 399 34.95 -12.93 7.42
N PRO A 400 34.91 -13.48 8.64
CA PRO A 400 35.70 -12.95 9.76
C PRO A 400 37.18 -13.33 9.63
N THR A 401 38.09 -12.36 9.81
CA THR A 401 39.55 -12.62 9.88
C THR A 401 40.04 -12.84 11.30
N LYS A 402 39.18 -12.67 12.31
CA LYS A 402 39.53 -12.79 13.72
C LYS A 402 38.31 -13.14 14.56
N VAL A 403 38.44 -14.11 15.46
CA VAL A 403 37.38 -14.55 16.37
C VAL A 403 37.99 -14.82 17.75
N ALA A 404 37.43 -14.23 18.81
CA ALA A 404 37.90 -14.38 20.19
C ALA A 404 39.44 -14.30 20.35
N ASP A 405 40.02 -13.27 19.73
CA ASP A 405 41.45 -12.99 19.63
C ASP A 405 42.34 -13.89 18.76
N ILE A 406 41.76 -14.93 18.16
CA ILE A 406 42.42 -15.86 17.26
C ILE A 406 42.29 -15.38 15.81
N SER A 407 43.40 -15.42 15.06
CA SER A 407 43.44 -15.02 13.65
C SER A 407 42.95 -16.15 12.76
N ILE A 408 42.01 -15.86 11.88
CA ILE A 408 41.44 -16.82 10.93
C ILE A 408 41.97 -16.52 9.54
N LYS A 409 42.47 -17.56 8.87
CA LYS A 409 42.77 -17.55 7.43
C LYS A 409 41.71 -18.36 6.70
N TRP A 410 41.34 -17.94 5.50
CA TRP A 410 40.32 -18.63 4.71
C TRP A 410 40.95 -19.19 3.44
N HIS A 411 40.57 -20.43 3.12
CA HIS A 411 40.92 -21.09 1.86
C HIS A 411 39.62 -21.42 1.12
N SER A 412 39.66 -21.35 -0.21
CA SER A 412 38.54 -21.72 -1.07
C SER A 412 38.92 -22.95 -1.86
N SER A 413 38.04 -23.94 -1.89
CA SER A 413 38.16 -25.11 -2.78
C SER A 413 38.04 -24.74 -4.26
N ASN A 414 37.47 -23.56 -4.58
CA ASN A 414 37.40 -23.02 -5.93
C ASN A 414 37.61 -21.49 -5.92
N PRO A 415 38.89 -21.03 -5.92
CA PRO A 415 39.23 -19.61 -5.89
C PRO A 415 38.73 -18.78 -7.08
N ASP A 416 38.42 -19.43 -8.21
CA ASP A 416 37.90 -18.76 -9.41
C ASP A 416 36.42 -18.34 -9.26
N ILE A 417 35.68 -19.04 -8.38
CA ILE A 417 34.28 -18.76 -8.06
C ILE A 417 34.16 -17.93 -6.78
N ILE A 418 34.87 -18.32 -5.70
CA ILE A 418 34.97 -17.49 -4.48
C ILE A 418 36.43 -17.29 -4.14
N SER A 419 36.93 -16.07 -4.28
CA SER A 419 38.26 -15.67 -3.81
C SER A 419 38.16 -14.88 -2.51
N VAL A 420 38.96 -15.24 -1.50
CA VAL A 420 38.94 -14.58 -0.19
C VAL A 420 40.20 -13.74 0.02
N GLY A 421 40.01 -12.44 0.22
CA GLY A 421 41.08 -11.48 0.50
C GLY A 421 40.79 -10.69 1.78
N GLY A 422 41.41 -11.08 2.89
CA GLY A 422 41.12 -10.49 4.19
C GLY A 422 39.68 -10.81 4.61
N GLN A 423 38.85 -9.78 4.84
CA GLN A 423 37.45 -9.95 5.23
C GLN A 423 36.50 -10.11 4.03
N ASN A 424 36.96 -9.83 2.80
CA ASN A 424 36.09 -9.80 1.63
C ASN A 424 36.18 -11.13 0.87
N ALA A 425 35.05 -11.83 0.74
CA ALA A 425 34.87 -12.93 -0.19
C ALA A 425 34.26 -12.39 -1.49
N LYS A 426 35.04 -12.41 -2.57
CA LYS A 426 34.59 -11.99 -3.90
C LYS A 426 33.99 -13.17 -4.64
N VAL A 427 32.77 -12.99 -5.13
CA VAL A 427 31.99 -14.02 -5.81
C VAL A 427 31.97 -13.75 -7.32
N LYS A 428 32.25 -14.77 -8.11
CA LYS A 428 32.04 -14.81 -9.55
C LYS A 428 30.97 -15.85 -9.85
N GLN A 429 29.86 -15.39 -10.41
CA GLN A 429 28.73 -16.26 -10.75
C GLN A 429 29.08 -17.18 -11.93
N PRO A 430 28.66 -18.47 -11.91
CA PRO A 430 28.76 -19.32 -13.08
C PRO A 430 27.84 -18.83 -14.21
N GLU A 431 28.20 -19.12 -15.46
CA GLU A 431 27.39 -18.73 -16.63
C GLU A 431 26.01 -19.41 -16.63
N SER A 432 25.88 -20.59 -16.04
CA SER A 432 24.63 -21.37 -15.97
C SER A 432 24.63 -22.32 -14.77
N GLY A 433 23.44 -22.64 -14.22
CA GLY A 433 23.28 -23.54 -13.08
C GLY A 433 23.89 -23.00 -11.77
N TYR A 434 24.61 -23.84 -11.04
CA TYR A 434 25.26 -23.43 -9.79
C TYR A 434 26.62 -24.11 -9.61
N VAL A 435 27.46 -23.55 -8.74
CA VAL A 435 28.70 -24.16 -8.28
C VAL A 435 28.73 -24.15 -6.75
N ASP A 436 28.93 -25.33 -6.15
CA ASP A 436 29.18 -25.45 -4.72
C ASP A 436 30.68 -25.24 -4.44
N VAL A 437 30.98 -24.34 -3.50
CA VAL A 437 32.34 -23.99 -3.06
C VAL A 437 32.44 -24.23 -1.57
N ILE A 438 33.39 -25.04 -1.15
CA ILE A 438 33.79 -25.18 0.26
C ILE A 438 34.77 -24.06 0.60
N LEU A 439 34.43 -23.25 1.60
CA LEU A 439 35.32 -22.30 2.26
C LEU A 439 35.83 -22.89 3.57
N THR A 440 37.14 -23.01 3.72
CA THR A 440 37.80 -23.58 4.89
C THR A 440 38.42 -22.47 5.74
N ALA A 441 37.92 -22.28 6.96
CA ALA A 441 38.50 -21.40 7.97
C ALA A 441 39.61 -22.13 8.73
N VAL A 442 40.79 -21.53 8.85
CA VAL A 442 41.99 -22.15 9.44
C VAL A 442 42.59 -21.25 10.52
N SER A 443 42.93 -21.85 11.66
CA SER A 443 43.74 -21.25 12.72
C SER A 443 44.70 -22.28 13.32
N GLY A 444 46.01 -22.07 13.17
CA GLY A 444 47.01 -23.03 13.64
C GLY A 444 46.86 -24.39 12.94
N HIS A 445 46.63 -25.45 13.71
CA HIS A 445 46.39 -26.82 13.23
C HIS A 445 44.90 -27.22 13.17
N VAL A 446 43.98 -26.27 13.36
CA VAL A 446 42.52 -26.52 13.35
C VAL A 446 41.90 -25.88 12.11
N ALA A 447 41.02 -26.62 11.43
CA ALA A 447 40.29 -26.18 10.23
C ALA A 447 38.78 -26.46 10.37
N LYS A 448 37.94 -25.65 9.71
CA LYS A 448 36.48 -25.83 9.65
C LYS A 448 35.91 -25.42 8.29
N ASP A 449 35.06 -26.28 7.72
CA ASP A 449 34.52 -26.11 6.36
C ASP A 449 33.10 -25.51 6.35
N TYR A 450 32.84 -24.68 5.34
CA TYR A 450 31.56 -24.04 5.05
C TYR A 450 31.20 -24.23 3.58
N LYS A 451 30.13 -24.98 3.30
CA LYS A 451 29.62 -25.16 1.93
C LYS A 451 28.78 -23.95 1.50
N ILE A 452 29.19 -23.30 0.41
CA ILE A 452 28.54 -22.13 -0.19
C ILE A 452 28.16 -22.42 -1.64
N ARG A 453 26.90 -22.27 -2.01
CA ARG A 453 26.39 -22.41 -3.38
C ARG A 453 26.31 -21.05 -4.07
N VAL A 454 27.06 -20.89 -5.15
CA VAL A 454 26.99 -19.72 -6.02
C VAL A 454 26.09 -20.04 -7.21
N ILE A 455 25.05 -19.24 -7.42
CA ILE A 455 24.04 -19.45 -8.47
C ILE A 455 24.32 -18.59 -9.70
N SER A 456 23.71 -18.95 -10.83
CA SER A 456 24.01 -18.36 -12.12
C SER A 456 23.72 -16.86 -12.22
N SER A 457 24.48 -16.20 -13.10
CA SER A 457 24.19 -14.84 -13.58
C SER A 457 23.06 -14.80 -14.61
N GLN A 458 22.77 -15.93 -15.27
CA GLN A 458 21.67 -16.06 -16.20
C GLN A 458 20.34 -16.06 -15.45
N GLN A 459 19.39 -15.30 -15.97
CA GLN A 459 18.03 -15.26 -15.43
C GLN A 459 17.08 -16.01 -16.35
N GLY A 460 16.21 -16.80 -15.72
CA GLY A 460 15.05 -17.32 -16.39
C GLY A 460 14.06 -16.21 -16.75
N TYR A 461 13.21 -16.47 -17.73
CA TYR A 461 12.12 -15.57 -18.09
C TYR A 461 10.94 -16.36 -18.67
N PHE A 462 9.74 -15.81 -18.56
CA PHE A 462 8.59 -16.30 -19.31
C PHE A 462 8.70 -15.87 -20.77
N ILE A 463 8.47 -16.80 -21.68
CA ILE A 463 8.39 -16.52 -23.13
C ILE A 463 7.05 -15.85 -23.45
N ASN A 464 6.02 -16.16 -22.67
CA ASN A 464 4.70 -15.55 -22.78
C ASN A 464 4.63 -14.30 -21.88
N ASP A 465 4.08 -13.21 -22.42
CA ASP A 465 3.89 -11.96 -21.68
C ASP A 465 2.50 -11.83 -21.02
N TYR A 466 1.57 -12.74 -21.36
CA TYR A 466 0.21 -12.77 -20.83
C TYR A 466 -0.29 -14.22 -20.74
N VAL A 467 -1.16 -14.51 -19.76
CA VAL A 467 -1.69 -15.86 -19.52
C VAL A 467 -3.09 -15.99 -20.11
N VAL A 468 -3.25 -16.95 -21.02
CA VAL A 468 -4.55 -17.28 -21.62
C VAL A 468 -4.96 -18.69 -21.20
N ALA A 469 -6.23 -18.87 -20.84
CA ALA A 469 -6.78 -20.17 -20.44
C ALA A 469 -6.57 -21.21 -21.54
N GLY A 470 -6.00 -22.36 -21.20
CA GLY A 470 -5.80 -23.47 -22.14
C GLY A 470 -4.62 -23.32 -23.11
N GLU A 471 -3.91 -22.20 -23.09
CA GLU A 471 -2.67 -22.00 -23.86
C GLU A 471 -1.44 -22.27 -22.99
N PRO A 472 -0.41 -22.98 -23.48
CA PRO A 472 0.78 -23.27 -22.69
C PRO A 472 1.61 -22.01 -22.45
N ILE A 473 1.92 -21.74 -21.19
CA ILE A 473 3.00 -20.82 -20.80
C ILE A 473 4.34 -21.57 -20.82
N ARG A 474 5.41 -20.88 -21.22
CA ARG A 474 6.75 -21.45 -21.40
C ARG A 474 7.81 -20.58 -20.75
N VAL A 475 8.92 -21.19 -20.35
CA VAL A 475 10.09 -20.51 -19.80
C VAL A 475 11.33 -20.68 -20.66
N GLY A 476 12.20 -19.68 -20.65
CA GLY A 476 13.49 -19.67 -21.32
C GLY A 476 14.61 -19.15 -20.41
N GLY A 477 15.87 -19.24 -20.86
CA GLY A 477 17.03 -18.78 -20.08
C GLY A 477 17.64 -19.82 -19.12
N TYR A 478 17.40 -21.11 -19.37
CA TYR A 478 17.86 -22.22 -18.52
C TYR A 478 18.71 -23.23 -19.30
N ALA A 479 19.57 -23.97 -18.61
CA ALA A 479 20.36 -25.05 -19.20
C ALA A 479 19.47 -26.18 -19.77
N GLU A 480 19.98 -26.90 -20.76
CA GLU A 480 19.31 -28.10 -21.27
C GLU A 480 19.16 -29.15 -20.17
N GLY A 481 17.97 -29.76 -20.08
CA GLY A 481 17.65 -30.77 -19.06
C GLY A 481 17.33 -30.19 -17.66
N THR A 482 17.25 -28.87 -17.52
CA THR A 482 16.80 -28.23 -16.27
C THR A 482 15.42 -28.77 -15.84
N GLU A 483 15.30 -29.16 -14.57
CA GLU A 483 14.02 -29.50 -13.96
C GLU A 483 13.35 -28.23 -13.41
N PHE A 484 12.08 -28.05 -13.76
CA PHE A 484 11.25 -26.93 -13.37
C PHE A 484 10.19 -27.38 -12.38
N LYS A 485 10.11 -26.70 -11.24
CA LYS A 485 9.01 -26.84 -10.29
C LYS A 485 8.09 -25.64 -10.42
N TRP A 486 6.91 -25.86 -10.98
CA TRP A 486 5.84 -24.89 -11.09
C TRP A 486 5.00 -24.93 -9.83
N ILE A 487 4.82 -23.79 -9.19
CA ILE A 487 3.98 -23.62 -8.00
C ILE A 487 2.86 -22.66 -8.39
N ILE A 488 1.63 -23.18 -8.42
CA ILE A 488 0.43 -22.43 -8.78
C ILE A 488 -0.33 -22.16 -7.50
N GLU A 489 -0.29 -20.92 -7.02
CA GLU A 489 -0.94 -20.50 -5.78
C GLU A 489 -2.15 -19.62 -6.08
N ASN A 490 -3.34 -20.21 -6.01
CA ASN A 490 -4.60 -19.52 -6.26
C ASN A 490 -4.93 -18.59 -5.09
N LYS A 491 -4.82 -17.28 -5.30
CA LYS A 491 -5.00 -16.26 -4.26
C LYS A 491 -6.45 -16.15 -3.83
N SER A 492 -7.41 -16.39 -4.72
CA SER A 492 -8.84 -16.36 -4.36
C SER A 492 -9.28 -17.51 -3.47
N THR A 493 -8.64 -18.68 -3.54
CA THR A 493 -9.06 -19.89 -2.81
C THR A 493 -8.06 -20.36 -1.75
N GLY A 494 -6.82 -19.84 -1.78
CA GLY A 494 -5.72 -20.26 -0.93
C GLY A 494 -5.15 -21.65 -1.27
N LYS A 495 -5.57 -22.27 -2.37
CA LYS A 495 -5.08 -23.58 -2.81
C LYS A 495 -3.74 -23.46 -3.53
N THR A 496 -2.87 -24.45 -3.32
CA THR A 496 -1.59 -24.57 -4.03
C THR A 496 -1.51 -25.89 -4.77
N LYS A 497 -1.10 -25.83 -6.03
CA LYS A 497 -0.78 -26.98 -6.90
C LYS A 497 0.72 -26.91 -7.26
N THR A 498 1.38 -28.05 -7.33
CA THR A 498 2.77 -28.13 -7.77
C THR A 498 2.91 -29.12 -8.91
N VAL A 499 3.63 -28.72 -9.96
CA VAL A 499 3.92 -29.55 -11.14
C VAL A 499 5.43 -29.53 -11.36
N ILE A 500 6.01 -30.69 -11.63
CA ILE A 500 7.44 -30.83 -11.95
C ILE A 500 7.54 -31.33 -13.39
N ASP A 501 8.36 -30.66 -14.20
CA ASP A 501 8.66 -31.10 -15.58
C ASP A 501 10.05 -30.66 -16.04
N THR A 502 10.49 -31.17 -17.18
CA THR A 502 11.79 -30.84 -17.82
C THR A 502 11.62 -30.16 -19.18
N THR A 503 10.38 -29.92 -19.61
CA THR A 503 10.02 -29.28 -20.87
C THR A 503 9.99 -27.75 -20.78
N GLY A 504 9.91 -27.20 -19.56
CA GLY A 504 9.78 -25.78 -19.31
C GLY A 504 8.42 -25.23 -19.74
N SER A 505 7.34 -26.00 -19.58
CA SER A 505 5.99 -25.56 -19.97
C SER A 505 4.89 -26.04 -19.03
N TYR A 506 3.93 -25.14 -18.77
CA TYR A 506 2.71 -25.40 -18.02
C TYR A 506 1.49 -24.89 -18.80
N THR A 507 0.35 -25.59 -18.76
CA THR A 507 -0.90 -25.14 -19.39
C THR A 507 -1.92 -24.78 -18.32
N PRO A 508 -2.21 -23.48 -18.10
CA PRO A 508 -3.18 -23.05 -17.09
C PRO A 508 -4.63 -23.43 -17.43
N GLU A 509 -5.37 -23.82 -16.40
CA GLU A 509 -6.80 -24.18 -16.47
C GLU A 509 -7.69 -23.06 -15.90
N GLU A 510 -9.02 -23.09 -16.14
CA GLU A 510 -9.92 -22.08 -15.55
C GLU A 510 -9.88 -22.02 -14.02
N GLU A 511 -9.57 -23.13 -13.35
CA GLU A 511 -9.39 -23.19 -11.91
C GLU A 511 -8.12 -22.45 -11.42
N ASP A 512 -7.16 -22.19 -12.31
CA ASP A 512 -5.93 -21.46 -12.01
C ASP A 512 -6.13 -19.94 -12.05
N ILE A 513 -7.31 -19.43 -12.40
CA ILE A 513 -7.58 -17.98 -12.41
C ILE A 513 -7.41 -17.38 -11.01
N GLU A 514 -6.78 -16.20 -10.96
CA GLU A 514 -6.26 -15.51 -9.77
C GLU A 514 -5.08 -16.21 -9.08
N SER A 515 -4.26 -16.96 -9.85
CA SER A 515 -3.06 -17.61 -9.31
C SER A 515 -1.77 -16.86 -9.60
N LEU A 516 -0.90 -16.82 -8.59
CA LEU A 516 0.52 -16.53 -8.78
C LEU A 516 1.22 -17.84 -9.17
N ILE A 517 1.79 -17.87 -10.36
CA ILE A 517 2.52 -19.02 -10.89
C ILE A 517 4.01 -18.72 -10.74
N THR A 518 4.68 -19.48 -9.87
CA THR A 518 6.13 -19.38 -9.63
C THR A 518 6.85 -20.55 -10.25
N VAL A 519 7.94 -20.27 -10.97
CA VAL A 519 8.84 -21.30 -11.51
C VAL A 519 10.13 -21.29 -10.71
N GLN A 520 10.41 -22.41 -10.07
CA GLN A 520 11.67 -22.65 -9.37
C GLN A 520 12.52 -23.61 -10.20
N ALA A 521 13.80 -23.26 -10.37
CA ALA A 521 14.79 -24.10 -11.02
C ALA A 521 16.11 -24.02 -10.26
N LEU A 522 16.72 -25.18 -9.98
CA LEU A 522 17.91 -25.23 -9.15
C LEU A 522 19.08 -24.47 -9.79
N GLY A 523 19.64 -23.52 -9.06
CA GLY A 523 20.74 -22.66 -9.55
C GLY A 523 20.28 -21.38 -10.26
N TYR A 524 18.98 -21.10 -10.26
CA TYR A 524 18.39 -19.90 -10.86
C TYR A 524 17.53 -19.15 -9.85
N GLU A 525 17.21 -17.89 -10.14
CA GLU A 525 16.19 -17.15 -9.41
C GLU A 525 14.79 -17.61 -9.80
N ASP A 526 13.89 -17.55 -8.81
CA ASP A 526 12.47 -17.77 -9.03
C ASP A 526 11.89 -16.66 -9.92
N ILE A 527 11.10 -17.05 -10.91
CA ILE A 527 10.34 -16.12 -11.75
C ILE A 527 8.85 -16.31 -11.53
N THR A 528 8.07 -15.24 -11.67
CA THR A 528 6.62 -15.26 -11.42
C THR A 528 5.81 -14.64 -12.55
N ILE A 529 4.62 -15.18 -12.79
CA ILE A 529 3.58 -14.60 -13.64
C ILE A 529 2.23 -14.75 -12.94
N TYR A 530 1.33 -13.80 -13.12
CA TYR A 530 0.00 -13.81 -12.51
C TYR A 530 -1.08 -14.05 -13.57
N TYR A 531 -1.99 -14.98 -13.29
CA TYR A 531 -3.13 -15.25 -14.14
C TYR A 531 -4.39 -14.61 -13.55
N SER A 532 -4.96 -13.62 -14.24
CA SER A 532 -6.16 -12.89 -13.79
C SER A 532 -7.03 -12.48 -14.98
N TYR A 533 -8.32 -12.24 -14.73
CA TYR A 533 -9.16 -11.50 -15.68
C TYR A 533 -8.87 -10.00 -15.68
N LEU A 534 -8.31 -9.47 -14.59
CA LEU A 534 -7.91 -8.07 -14.52
C LEU A 534 -6.55 -7.87 -15.17
N PRO A 535 -6.27 -6.68 -15.73
CA PRO A 535 -4.92 -6.29 -16.07
C PRO A 535 -3.95 -6.47 -14.91
N VAL A 536 -2.72 -6.90 -15.20
CA VAL A 536 -1.68 -7.10 -14.19
C VAL A 536 -0.56 -6.10 -14.40
N ILE A 537 -0.23 -5.37 -13.34
CA ILE A 537 0.92 -4.48 -13.27
C ILE A 537 2.01 -5.15 -12.44
N TYR A 538 3.18 -5.33 -13.07
CA TYR A 538 4.42 -5.75 -12.42
C TYR A 538 5.28 -4.52 -12.18
N ILE A 539 5.73 -4.30 -10.94
CA ILE A 539 6.69 -3.25 -10.60
C ILE A 539 7.94 -3.88 -10.00
N SER A 540 9.09 -3.54 -10.56
CA SER A 540 10.41 -3.95 -10.09
C SER A 540 11.19 -2.73 -9.61
N SER A 541 11.64 -2.76 -8.36
CA SER A 541 12.32 -1.65 -7.70
C SER A 541 13.43 -2.15 -6.79
N SER A 542 14.55 -1.42 -6.76
CA SER A 542 15.65 -1.67 -5.80
C SER A 542 15.25 -1.43 -4.35
N LYS A 543 14.23 -0.59 -4.11
CA LYS A 543 13.59 -0.41 -2.81
C LYS A 543 12.44 -1.39 -2.64
N SER A 544 12.28 -1.92 -1.44
CA SER A 544 11.11 -2.72 -1.07
C SER A 544 9.83 -1.89 -1.14
N TYR A 545 8.69 -2.56 -1.29
CA TYR A 545 7.36 -1.94 -1.31
C TYR A 545 7.12 -0.96 -0.14
N ASN A 546 7.57 -1.31 1.07
CA ASN A 546 7.44 -0.48 2.27
C ASN A 546 8.48 0.66 2.36
N ALA A 547 9.59 0.54 1.64
CA ALA A 547 10.64 1.57 1.57
C ALA A 547 10.33 2.69 0.56
N ILE A 548 9.32 2.53 -0.30
CA ILE A 548 8.84 3.62 -1.17
C ILE A 548 8.25 4.73 -0.29
N GLY A 549 8.86 5.92 -0.31
CA GLY A 549 8.48 7.04 0.56
C GLY A 549 7.66 8.12 -0.14
N LYS A 550 7.25 9.14 0.63
CA LYS A 550 6.72 10.41 0.08
C LYS A 550 7.83 11.38 -0.36
N GLY A 551 9.10 11.10 -0.07
CA GLY A 551 10.22 11.95 -0.45
C GLY A 551 10.69 11.62 -1.87
N GLY A 552 10.32 12.46 -2.84
CA GLY A 552 10.68 12.31 -4.26
C GLY A 552 10.12 11.05 -4.93
N TYR A 553 10.38 10.91 -6.23
CA TYR A 553 10.14 9.67 -6.97
C TYR A 553 11.31 8.70 -6.77
N THR A 554 11.03 7.41 -6.65
CA THR A 554 12.01 6.33 -6.73
C THR A 554 11.94 5.72 -8.12
N ASP A 555 13.09 5.53 -8.76
CA ASP A 555 13.15 4.86 -10.07
C ASP A 555 12.78 3.38 -9.92
N ALA A 556 11.92 2.92 -10.80
CA ALA A 556 11.43 1.55 -10.88
C ALA A 556 11.13 1.19 -12.34
N TYR A 557 10.95 -0.10 -12.59
CA TYR A 557 10.49 -0.60 -13.88
C TYR A 557 9.06 -1.08 -13.76
N MET A 558 8.21 -0.81 -14.76
CA MET A 558 6.83 -1.26 -14.80
C MET A 558 6.56 -2.03 -16.09
N LYS A 559 5.89 -3.18 -15.95
CA LYS A 559 5.27 -3.92 -17.04
C LYS A 559 3.76 -4.06 -16.79
N LEU A 560 2.95 -3.58 -17.71
CA LEU A 560 1.49 -3.71 -17.72
C LEU A 560 1.10 -4.78 -18.75
N THR A 561 0.31 -5.75 -18.33
CA THR A 561 -0.15 -6.87 -19.18
C THR A 561 -1.68 -6.97 -19.11
N ALA A 562 -2.32 -7.13 -20.26
CA ALA A 562 -3.77 -7.27 -20.39
C ALA A 562 -4.12 -7.81 -21.79
N ASP A 563 -5.36 -8.25 -21.97
CA ASP A 563 -5.93 -8.61 -23.28
C ASP A 563 -6.40 -7.35 -24.03
N VAL A 564 -5.45 -6.52 -24.44
CA VAL A 564 -5.64 -5.29 -25.23
C VAL A 564 -4.54 -5.16 -26.29
N GLU A 565 -4.71 -4.23 -27.23
CA GLU A 565 -3.67 -3.94 -28.23
C GLU A 565 -2.38 -3.44 -27.57
N GLU A 566 -1.22 -3.79 -28.15
CA GLU A 566 0.11 -3.55 -27.58
C GLU A 566 0.38 -2.06 -27.28
N GLU A 567 -0.20 -1.14 -28.06
CA GLU A 567 -0.07 0.31 -27.85
C GLU A 567 -0.71 0.82 -26.54
N TYR A 568 -1.63 0.04 -25.95
CA TYR A 568 -2.27 0.32 -24.67
C TYR A 568 -1.58 -0.36 -23.48
N LEU A 569 -0.52 -1.13 -23.74
CA LEU A 569 0.33 -1.70 -22.71
C LEU A 569 1.50 -0.75 -22.39
N TYR A 570 2.27 -1.08 -21.36
CA TYR A 570 3.47 -0.32 -21.02
C TYR A 570 4.55 -1.26 -20.50
N ASP A 571 5.75 -1.13 -21.03
CA ASP A 571 6.92 -1.89 -20.61
C ASP A 571 8.13 -0.94 -20.60
N GLY A 572 8.47 -0.41 -19.42
CA GLY A 572 9.47 0.66 -19.35
C GLY A 572 9.75 1.21 -17.96
N GLN A 573 10.68 2.17 -17.88
CA GLN A 573 11.03 2.83 -16.63
C GLN A 573 9.89 3.74 -16.16
N ILE A 574 9.74 3.84 -14.84
CA ILE A 574 8.80 4.71 -14.16
C ILE A 574 9.47 5.35 -12.94
N GLY A 575 8.99 6.52 -12.54
CA GLY A 575 9.12 7.00 -11.17
C GLY A 575 7.92 6.54 -10.35
N ILE A 576 8.14 5.97 -9.16
CA ILE A 576 7.08 5.64 -8.19
C ILE A 576 7.25 6.38 -6.86
N LYS A 577 6.15 6.88 -6.30
CA LYS A 577 6.13 7.65 -5.04
C LYS A 577 4.89 7.30 -4.21
N LEU A 578 5.02 7.24 -2.89
CA LEU A 578 3.87 7.06 -1.99
C LEU A 578 2.94 8.28 -2.05
N ARG A 579 1.61 8.06 -2.13
CA ARG A 579 0.60 9.13 -2.10
C ARG A 579 -0.40 8.97 -0.96
N GLY A 580 -1.31 9.94 -0.85
CA GLY A 580 -2.42 9.93 0.10
C GLY A 580 -2.04 10.49 1.48
N ASN A 581 -3.02 11.05 2.20
CA ASN A 581 -2.81 11.63 3.54
C ASN A 581 -3.01 10.59 4.63
N SER A 582 -4.26 10.18 4.85
CA SER A 582 -4.63 9.10 5.76
C SER A 582 -4.29 7.73 5.17
N THR A 583 -4.57 7.54 3.87
CA THR A 583 -4.44 6.25 3.18
C THR A 583 -3.00 5.75 3.06
N SER A 584 -2.01 6.63 3.12
CA SER A 584 -0.59 6.27 3.07
C SER A 584 -0.09 5.53 4.32
N ARG A 585 -0.89 5.51 5.39
CA ARG A 585 -0.54 4.92 6.70
C ARG A 585 -0.95 3.46 6.83
N TRP A 586 -1.70 2.93 5.86
CA TRP A 586 -2.12 1.53 5.83
C TRP A 586 -1.05 0.63 5.22
N ASP A 587 -1.11 -0.66 5.56
CA ASP A 587 -0.19 -1.68 5.04
C ASP A 587 -0.33 -1.86 3.52
N LYS A 588 -1.55 -1.67 2.99
CA LYS A 588 -1.80 -1.57 1.55
C LYS A 588 -1.69 -0.12 1.09
N ARG A 589 -0.57 0.19 0.46
CA ARG A 589 -0.07 1.54 0.17
C ARG A 589 -0.46 1.99 -1.25
N PRO A 590 -0.97 3.22 -1.43
CA PRO A 590 -1.26 3.79 -2.74
C PRO A 590 -0.06 4.55 -3.32
N PHE A 591 0.06 4.59 -4.65
CA PHE A 591 1.21 5.19 -5.33
C PHE A 591 0.83 6.22 -6.39
N LYS A 592 1.70 7.21 -6.59
CA LYS A 592 1.79 7.99 -7.84
C LYS A 592 2.82 7.30 -8.75
N ILE A 593 2.51 7.23 -10.04
CA ILE A 593 3.36 6.69 -11.09
C ILE A 593 3.63 7.81 -12.09
N ARG A 594 4.89 8.02 -12.43
CA ARG A 594 5.33 8.88 -13.53
C ARG A 594 6.02 8.03 -14.58
N LEU A 595 5.42 7.87 -15.75
CA LEU A 595 6.01 7.16 -16.87
C LEU A 595 7.17 7.97 -17.47
N GLU A 596 8.15 7.28 -18.06
CA GLU A 596 9.21 7.92 -18.82
C GLU A 596 8.66 8.52 -20.12
N THR A 597 7.83 7.75 -20.84
CA THR A 597 7.13 8.12 -22.06
C THR A 597 5.62 8.24 -21.83
N LYS A 598 4.96 9.19 -22.51
CA LYS A 598 3.49 9.32 -22.46
C LYS A 598 2.88 8.05 -23.05
N ALA A 599 1.88 7.47 -22.39
CA ALA A 599 1.14 6.30 -22.89
C ALA A 599 -0.34 6.36 -22.48
N ASN A 600 -1.22 5.77 -23.28
CA ASN A 600 -2.63 5.58 -22.94
C ASN A 600 -2.79 4.17 -22.35
N LEU A 601 -2.60 4.05 -21.04
CA LEU A 601 -2.63 2.73 -20.39
C LEU A 601 -4.05 2.15 -20.49
N LEU A 602 -4.16 0.91 -20.99
CA LEU A 602 -5.42 0.17 -21.18
C LEU A 602 -6.44 0.82 -22.14
N GLY A 603 -6.08 1.89 -22.83
CA GLY A 603 -7.01 2.63 -23.69
C GLY A 603 -8.13 3.34 -22.92
N ILE A 604 -7.93 3.58 -21.61
CA ILE A 604 -8.96 4.20 -20.76
C ILE A 604 -8.92 5.73 -20.78
N ASP A 605 -7.79 6.32 -21.20
CA ASP A 605 -7.68 7.75 -21.43
C ASP A 605 -8.36 8.09 -22.76
N LYS A 606 -9.49 8.79 -22.70
CA LYS A 606 -10.29 9.10 -23.89
C LYS A 606 -9.69 10.21 -24.76
N GLU A 607 -8.80 11.01 -24.20
CA GLU A 607 -8.34 12.26 -24.82
C GLU A 607 -6.86 12.21 -25.23
N GLY A 608 -6.07 11.22 -24.78
CA GLY A 608 -4.73 10.97 -25.33
C GLY A 608 -3.77 10.15 -24.46
N PRO A 609 -2.45 10.12 -24.75
CA PRO A 609 -1.46 9.48 -23.89
C PRO A 609 -0.92 10.44 -22.81
N ASN A 610 -0.68 9.95 -21.58
CA ASN A 610 -0.18 10.76 -20.45
C ASN A 610 0.99 10.08 -19.71
N LYS A 611 1.78 10.84 -18.93
CA LYS A 611 2.83 10.32 -18.04
C LYS A 611 2.38 10.10 -16.59
N HIS A 612 1.31 10.75 -16.13
CA HIS A 612 0.99 10.82 -14.70
C HIS A 612 -0.24 9.99 -14.34
N TRP A 613 0.00 8.92 -13.59
CA TRP A 613 -0.99 7.95 -13.19
C TRP A 613 -0.97 7.73 -11.68
N VAL A 614 -2.02 7.14 -11.13
CA VAL A 614 -2.09 6.77 -9.73
C VAL A 614 -2.57 5.34 -9.57
N LEU A 615 -2.01 4.63 -8.60
CA LEU A 615 -2.50 3.36 -8.12
C LEU A 615 -3.18 3.59 -6.77
N LEU A 616 -4.52 3.64 -6.78
CA LEU A 616 -5.31 3.69 -5.56
C LEU A 616 -5.42 2.29 -4.96
N ALA A 617 -5.16 2.19 -3.66
CA ALA A 617 -5.19 0.92 -2.94
C ALA A 617 -6.62 0.43 -2.63
N ASN A 618 -7.59 1.34 -2.60
CA ASN A 618 -8.98 1.11 -2.16
C ASN A 618 -9.06 0.27 -0.87
N TYR A 619 -8.15 0.49 0.08
CA TYR A 619 -8.00 -0.37 1.25
C TYR A 619 -9.23 -0.36 2.17
N ILE A 620 -9.92 0.78 2.25
CA ILE A 620 -11.12 0.95 3.08
C ILE A 620 -12.42 0.81 2.28
N ASP A 621 -12.36 0.81 0.94
CA ASP A 621 -13.46 0.41 0.08
C ASP A 621 -13.37 -1.08 -0.19
N LEU A 622 -14.04 -1.87 0.64
CA LEU A 622 -14.05 -3.33 0.48
C LEU A 622 -14.88 -3.83 -0.70
N THR A 623 -15.59 -2.95 -1.40
CA THR A 623 -16.12 -3.32 -2.72
C THR A 623 -15.09 -3.10 -3.82
N LEU A 624 -14.01 -2.36 -3.58
CA LEU A 624 -12.96 -2.00 -4.54
C LEU A 624 -13.43 -1.20 -5.77
N MET A 625 -14.73 -0.96 -5.91
CA MET A 625 -15.39 -0.43 -7.11
C MET A 625 -16.01 0.95 -6.92
N ARG A 626 -16.22 1.46 -5.68
CA ARG A 626 -16.99 2.70 -5.44
C ARG A 626 -16.39 3.86 -6.22
N ASN A 627 -15.09 4.11 -6.04
CA ASN A 627 -14.37 5.18 -6.73
C ASN A 627 -14.58 5.12 -8.24
N LYS A 628 -14.35 3.97 -8.86
CA LYS A 628 -14.50 3.82 -10.32
C LYS A 628 -15.92 4.07 -10.78
N ILE A 629 -16.88 3.34 -10.21
CA ILE A 629 -18.28 3.41 -10.65
C ILE A 629 -18.84 4.82 -10.45
N ILE A 630 -18.47 5.48 -9.36
CA ILE A 630 -18.95 6.81 -9.02
C ILE A 630 -18.32 7.88 -9.92
N ASN A 631 -17.03 7.78 -10.24
CA ASN A 631 -16.39 8.67 -11.21
C ASN A 631 -17.00 8.50 -12.62
N ASP A 632 -17.20 7.26 -13.07
CA ASP A 632 -17.85 6.97 -14.36
C ASP A 632 -19.30 7.52 -14.38
N PHE A 633 -20.02 7.41 -13.27
CA PHE A 633 -21.37 7.98 -13.12
C PHE A 633 -21.38 9.51 -13.17
N SER A 634 -20.36 10.17 -12.61
CA SER A 634 -20.26 11.65 -12.64
C SER A 634 -20.24 12.18 -14.08
N TYR A 635 -19.49 11.52 -14.97
CA TYR A 635 -19.45 11.85 -16.39
C TYR A 635 -20.81 11.60 -17.06
N ALA A 636 -21.43 10.46 -16.76
CA ALA A 636 -22.71 10.08 -17.35
C ALA A 636 -23.81 11.13 -17.09
N ILE A 637 -23.83 11.75 -15.90
CA ILE A 637 -24.81 12.78 -15.54
C ILE A 637 -24.44 14.20 -16.00
N GLY A 638 -23.36 14.37 -16.78
CA GLY A 638 -23.02 15.64 -17.43
C GLY A 638 -21.87 16.41 -16.77
N MET A 639 -21.06 15.79 -15.91
CA MET A 639 -19.77 16.38 -15.54
C MET A 639 -18.83 16.35 -16.74
N GLU A 640 -18.17 17.47 -17.02
CA GLU A 640 -17.26 17.60 -18.17
C GLU A 640 -16.01 16.72 -18.02
N TYR A 641 -15.41 16.73 -16.83
CA TYR A 641 -14.20 15.97 -16.53
C TYR A 641 -14.45 14.90 -15.47
N TYR A 642 -13.89 13.72 -15.69
CA TYR A 642 -13.88 12.60 -14.76
C TYR A 642 -12.53 11.89 -14.86
N MET A 643 -12.13 11.20 -13.81
CA MET A 643 -10.86 10.47 -13.79
C MET A 643 -11.10 9.03 -14.22
N ALA A 644 -10.66 8.71 -15.44
CA ALA A 644 -10.78 7.36 -15.97
C ALA A 644 -9.93 6.39 -15.15
N SER A 645 -10.44 5.18 -14.97
CA SER A 645 -9.75 4.18 -14.15
C SER A 645 -10.20 2.76 -14.44
N GLU A 646 -9.34 1.80 -14.11
CA GLU A 646 -9.61 0.37 -14.18
C GLU A 646 -8.99 -0.37 -12.99
N ASN A 647 -9.65 -1.43 -12.51
CA ASN A 647 -9.08 -2.28 -11.49
C ASN A 647 -7.99 -3.19 -12.07
N VAL A 648 -6.87 -3.30 -11.37
CA VAL A 648 -5.67 -4.02 -11.81
C VAL A 648 -5.13 -4.88 -10.67
N ILE A 649 -4.38 -5.94 -10.97
CA ILE A 649 -3.59 -6.66 -9.97
C ILE A 649 -2.20 -6.03 -9.87
N LEU A 650 -1.72 -5.80 -8.64
CA LEU A 650 -0.34 -5.38 -8.41
C LEU A 650 0.55 -6.57 -8.01
N ILE A 651 1.60 -6.80 -8.79
CA ILE A 651 2.76 -7.61 -8.43
C ILE A 651 3.95 -6.66 -8.22
N PHE A 652 4.51 -6.61 -7.00
CA PHE A 652 5.66 -5.76 -6.69
C PHE A 652 6.84 -6.63 -6.26
N ASN A 653 7.97 -6.53 -6.97
CA ASN A 653 9.15 -7.38 -6.79
C ASN A 653 8.79 -8.89 -6.72
N GLY A 654 7.95 -9.35 -7.64
CA GLY A 654 7.50 -10.76 -7.72
C GLY A 654 6.44 -11.17 -6.68
N LYS A 655 6.03 -10.27 -5.77
CA LYS A 655 5.03 -10.56 -4.74
C LYS A 655 3.67 -9.96 -5.09
N TYR A 656 2.61 -10.74 -4.86
CA TYR A 656 1.22 -10.31 -5.03
C TYR A 656 0.77 -9.35 -3.91
N TYR A 657 0.18 -8.21 -4.28
CA TYR A 657 -0.35 -7.18 -3.39
C TYR A 657 -1.86 -6.93 -3.55
N GLY A 658 -2.58 -7.76 -4.30
CA GLY A 658 -4.03 -7.63 -4.44
C GLY A 658 -4.48 -6.65 -5.52
N VAL A 659 -5.76 -6.33 -5.47
CA VAL A 659 -6.44 -5.47 -6.45
C VAL A 659 -6.17 -4.00 -6.14
N TYR A 660 -5.69 -3.26 -7.12
CA TYR A 660 -5.55 -1.81 -7.11
C TYR A 660 -6.50 -1.19 -8.13
N GLN A 661 -6.59 0.13 -8.15
CA GLN A 661 -7.25 0.88 -9.20
C GLN A 661 -6.20 1.78 -9.87
N LEU A 662 -5.87 1.47 -11.12
CA LEU A 662 -5.10 2.36 -12.00
C LEU A 662 -6.03 3.48 -12.43
N CYS A 663 -5.66 4.72 -12.11
CA CYS A 663 -6.51 5.88 -12.32
C CYS A 663 -5.67 7.04 -12.84
N GLU A 664 -6.30 7.90 -13.62
CA GLU A 664 -5.74 9.18 -14.02
C GLU A 664 -5.48 10.07 -12.79
N HIS A 665 -4.46 10.92 -12.89
CA HIS A 665 -4.22 11.93 -11.87
C HIS A 665 -5.03 13.19 -12.17
N VAL A 666 -5.75 13.73 -11.18
CA VAL A 666 -6.39 15.04 -11.29
C VAL A 666 -5.31 16.10 -11.53
N ARG A 667 -5.38 16.79 -12.66
CA ARG A 667 -4.45 17.85 -13.07
C ARG A 667 -5.05 18.68 -14.19
N VAL A 668 -4.48 19.85 -14.42
CA VAL A 668 -4.62 20.59 -15.69
C VAL A 668 -3.78 19.90 -16.77
N ASP A 669 -4.40 19.70 -17.93
CA ASP A 669 -3.82 19.18 -19.19
C ASP A 669 -4.94 19.23 -20.26
N GLU A 670 -4.59 19.35 -21.55
CA GLU A 670 -5.56 19.34 -22.67
C GLU A 670 -6.48 18.09 -22.66
N THR A 671 -5.97 16.97 -22.14
CA THR A 671 -6.66 15.68 -22.05
C THR A 671 -7.34 15.44 -20.69
N ARG A 672 -7.30 16.42 -19.78
CA ARG A 672 -7.84 16.34 -18.40
C ARG A 672 -8.71 17.54 -18.12
N VAL A 673 -8.43 18.29 -17.05
CA VAL A 673 -9.08 19.57 -16.79
C VAL A 673 -8.49 20.56 -17.79
N ASN A 674 -9.13 20.68 -18.94
CA ASN A 674 -8.68 21.55 -20.02
C ASN A 674 -9.04 23.01 -19.69
N VAL A 675 -8.11 23.65 -18.99
CA VAL A 675 -8.03 25.10 -18.76
C VAL A 675 -6.62 25.54 -19.14
N PHE A 676 -6.40 26.83 -19.35
CA PHE A 676 -5.06 27.34 -19.66
C PHE A 676 -4.01 26.88 -18.62
N ASP A 677 -3.01 26.14 -19.09
CA ASP A 677 -1.96 25.58 -18.25
C ASP A 677 -0.76 26.54 -18.17
N TRP A 678 -0.68 27.27 -17.07
CA TRP A 678 0.43 28.19 -16.81
C TRP A 678 1.77 27.45 -16.62
N GLU A 679 1.75 26.22 -16.09
CA GLU A 679 2.97 25.43 -15.90
C GLU A 679 3.50 24.91 -17.23
N GLU A 680 2.62 24.42 -18.10
CA GLU A 680 2.99 23.98 -19.46
C GLU A 680 3.47 25.17 -20.31
N TYR A 681 2.87 26.35 -20.17
CA TYR A 681 3.38 27.56 -20.83
C TYR A 681 4.81 27.86 -20.38
N ALA A 682 5.11 27.79 -19.07
CA ALA A 682 6.45 28.01 -18.53
C ALA A 682 7.46 26.98 -19.07
N GLU A 683 7.10 25.69 -19.06
CA GLU A 683 7.94 24.63 -19.63
C GLU A 683 8.20 24.85 -21.12
N THR A 684 7.17 25.21 -21.88
CA THR A 684 7.26 25.46 -23.33
C THR A 684 8.13 26.68 -23.61
N ALA A 685 8.00 27.74 -22.82
CA ALA A 685 8.86 28.92 -22.92
C ALA A 685 10.32 28.56 -22.68
N ALA A 686 10.62 27.81 -21.62
CA ALA A 686 11.97 27.35 -21.29
C ALA A 686 12.60 26.52 -22.42
N LYS A 687 11.86 25.52 -22.94
CA LYS A 687 12.31 24.67 -24.06
C LYS A 687 12.53 25.48 -25.33
N THR A 688 11.63 26.41 -25.66
CA THR A 688 11.71 27.26 -26.87
C THR A 688 12.92 28.19 -26.82
N ILE A 689 13.15 28.86 -25.68
CA ILE A 689 14.31 29.74 -25.48
C ILE A 689 15.61 28.93 -25.58
N ALA A 690 15.67 27.75 -24.96
CA ALA A 690 16.86 26.90 -25.00
C ALA A 690 17.17 26.37 -26.42
N ALA A 691 16.14 25.97 -27.17
CA ALA A 691 16.27 25.56 -28.57
C ALA A 691 16.80 26.71 -29.44
N ALA A 692 16.27 27.93 -29.28
CA ALA A 692 16.75 29.11 -29.99
C ALA A 692 18.21 29.45 -29.64
N ALA A 693 18.62 29.29 -28.37
CA ALA A 693 20.01 29.46 -27.96
C ALA A 693 20.94 28.43 -28.61
N ARG A 694 20.49 27.17 -28.79
CA ARG A 694 21.24 26.16 -29.56
C ARG A 694 21.37 26.57 -31.02
N GLU A 695 20.28 27.01 -31.65
CA GLU A 695 20.28 27.41 -33.07
C GLU A 695 21.16 28.64 -33.33
N ALA A 696 21.23 29.57 -32.37
CA ALA A 696 22.15 30.70 -32.40
C ALA A 696 23.62 30.32 -32.10
N GLY A 697 23.89 29.06 -31.72
CA GLY A 697 25.23 28.57 -31.37
C GLY A 697 25.72 29.01 -29.98
N GLU A 698 24.83 29.50 -29.10
CA GLU A 698 25.16 29.88 -27.73
C GLU A 698 25.40 28.65 -26.83
N VAL A 699 24.69 27.54 -27.10
CA VAL A 699 24.85 26.25 -26.42
C VAL A 699 24.90 25.09 -27.42
N GLY A 700 25.53 23.98 -27.04
CA GLY A 700 25.45 22.72 -27.80
C GLY A 700 24.23 21.87 -27.38
N TYR A 701 24.01 20.73 -28.04
CA TYR A 701 22.90 19.80 -27.73
C TYR A 701 22.82 19.39 -26.25
N ALA A 702 23.95 19.10 -25.60
CA ALA A 702 23.97 18.77 -24.17
C ALA A 702 23.67 19.99 -23.27
N GLY A 703 23.92 21.21 -23.77
CA GLY A 703 23.63 22.46 -23.07
C GLY A 703 22.18 22.91 -23.19
N GLU A 704 21.47 22.51 -24.24
CA GLU A 704 20.05 22.83 -24.44
C GLU A 704 19.18 22.33 -23.29
N ALA A 705 19.25 21.03 -22.97
CA ALA A 705 18.47 20.43 -21.89
C ALA A 705 18.78 21.07 -20.53
N LYS A 706 20.05 21.42 -20.29
CA LYS A 706 20.48 22.09 -19.06
C LYS A 706 19.91 23.51 -18.97
N LEU A 707 19.99 24.29 -20.05
CA LEU A 707 19.47 25.65 -20.10
C LEU A 707 17.95 25.68 -19.96
N ALA A 708 17.23 24.75 -20.61
CA ALA A 708 15.79 24.60 -20.44
C ALA A 708 15.44 24.37 -18.96
N GLN A 709 16.11 23.44 -18.29
CA GLN A 709 15.88 23.19 -16.86
C GLN A 709 16.24 24.39 -15.97
N GLU A 710 17.32 25.13 -16.27
CA GLU A 710 17.70 26.33 -15.53
C GLU A 710 16.66 27.44 -15.66
N ILE A 711 16.10 27.65 -16.87
CA ILE A 711 15.02 28.63 -17.12
C ILE A 711 13.72 28.19 -16.44
N GLU A 712 13.34 26.92 -16.59
CA GLU A 712 12.15 26.34 -15.97
C GLU A 712 12.18 26.49 -14.44
N ASN A 713 13.30 26.16 -13.82
CA ASN A 713 13.48 26.35 -12.37
C ASN A 713 13.33 27.81 -11.95
N GLU A 714 13.85 28.75 -12.75
CA GLU A 714 13.70 30.19 -12.47
C GLU A 714 12.23 30.61 -12.54
N LEU A 715 11.52 30.20 -13.60
CA LEU A 715 10.09 30.49 -13.80
C LEU A 715 9.21 29.95 -12.67
N PHE A 716 9.52 28.75 -12.15
CA PHE A 716 8.81 28.17 -11.00
C PHE A 716 9.26 28.75 -9.66
N SER A 717 10.38 29.46 -9.60
CA SER A 717 10.84 30.14 -8.38
C SER A 717 10.39 31.60 -8.29
N ASP A 718 10.12 32.24 -9.43
CA ASP A 718 9.63 33.61 -9.54
C ASP A 718 8.55 33.73 -10.62
N TRP A 719 7.29 33.78 -10.18
CA TRP A 719 6.10 33.82 -11.02
C TRP A 719 5.79 35.20 -11.62
N THR A 720 6.68 36.20 -11.48
CA THR A 720 6.49 37.54 -12.06
C THR A 720 6.38 37.53 -13.58
N TRP A 721 6.90 36.49 -14.24
CA TRP A 721 6.78 36.28 -15.67
C TRP A 721 5.33 36.27 -16.16
N MET A 722 4.36 35.85 -15.33
CA MET A 722 2.94 35.82 -15.71
C MET A 722 2.40 37.23 -16.04
N LYS A 723 3.03 38.28 -15.50
CA LYS A 723 2.70 39.69 -15.79
C LYS A 723 3.59 40.28 -16.86
N THR A 724 4.87 39.95 -16.84
CA THR A 724 5.88 40.63 -17.64
C THR A 724 6.13 39.98 -19.00
N GLY A 725 5.83 38.69 -19.15
CA GLY A 725 6.18 37.92 -20.35
C GLY A 725 7.70 37.76 -20.52
N GLU A 726 8.48 37.84 -19.44
CA GLU A 726 9.93 37.71 -19.48
C GLU A 726 10.48 36.90 -18.29
N VAL A 727 11.64 36.28 -18.48
CA VAL A 727 12.44 35.63 -17.44
C VAL A 727 13.87 36.17 -17.44
N LYS A 728 14.47 36.32 -16.26
CA LYS A 728 15.84 36.82 -16.08
C LYS A 728 16.73 35.72 -15.53
N LEU A 729 17.72 35.30 -16.30
CA LEU A 729 18.67 34.28 -15.88
C LEU A 729 20.10 34.77 -16.17
N ASN A 730 20.97 34.73 -15.16
CA ASN A 730 22.38 35.13 -15.26
C ASN A 730 22.62 36.53 -15.88
N GLY A 731 21.72 37.48 -15.61
CA GLY A 731 21.81 38.86 -16.11
C GLY A 731 21.33 39.06 -17.56
N LYS A 732 20.88 38.00 -18.25
CA LYS A 732 20.19 38.08 -19.54
C LYS A 732 18.68 38.06 -19.29
N THR A 733 17.94 38.90 -20.02
CA THR A 733 16.47 38.92 -20.01
C THR A 733 15.99 38.24 -21.29
N TYR A 734 15.06 37.29 -21.15
CA TYR A 734 14.44 36.57 -22.25
C TYR A 734 12.96 36.98 -22.29
N VAL A 735 12.57 37.72 -23.32
CA VAL A 735 11.18 38.14 -23.53
C VAL A 735 10.51 37.11 -24.42
N PHE A 736 9.41 36.49 -23.97
CA PHE A 736 8.83 35.30 -24.61
C PHE A 736 8.41 35.55 -26.07
N THR A 737 7.86 36.72 -26.36
CA THR A 737 7.42 37.08 -27.72
C THR A 737 8.57 37.24 -28.71
N ASP A 738 9.79 37.55 -28.24
CA ASP A 738 10.98 37.58 -29.10
C ASP A 738 11.35 36.19 -29.62
N TYR A 739 10.86 35.13 -28.97
CA TYR A 739 11.06 33.72 -29.34
C TYR A 739 9.85 33.11 -30.06
N GLY A 740 8.86 33.92 -30.44
CA GLY A 740 7.68 33.48 -31.18
C GLY A 740 6.59 32.82 -30.33
N LEU A 741 6.66 32.93 -29.00
CA LEU A 741 5.59 32.50 -28.10
C LEU A 741 4.43 33.50 -28.14
N GLU A 742 3.21 32.98 -27.95
CA GLU A 742 2.01 33.82 -27.89
C GLU A 742 2.04 34.77 -26.68
N ALA A 743 1.40 35.94 -26.83
CA ALA A 743 1.25 36.87 -25.72
C ALA A 743 0.43 36.23 -24.60
N LEU A 744 0.84 36.48 -23.35
CA LEU A 744 0.16 35.93 -22.17
C LEU A 744 -1.31 36.37 -22.11
N PRO A 745 -2.24 35.45 -21.83
CA PRO A 745 -3.65 35.79 -21.70
C PRO A 745 -3.92 36.61 -20.43
N PRO A 746 -5.11 37.25 -20.32
CA PRO A 746 -5.54 37.85 -19.06
C PRO A 746 -5.54 36.82 -17.93
N GLN A 747 -5.09 37.21 -16.74
CA GLN A 747 -5.04 36.34 -15.56
C GLN A 747 -6.42 36.19 -14.88
N THR A 748 -7.44 35.84 -15.66
CA THR A 748 -8.84 35.67 -15.25
C THR A 748 -9.26 34.20 -15.18
N GLY A 749 -8.32 33.27 -15.24
CA GLY A 749 -8.57 31.83 -15.26
C GLY A 749 -7.30 31.02 -15.52
N GLY A 750 -7.45 29.75 -15.90
CA GLY A 750 -6.34 28.79 -15.95
C GLY A 750 -5.98 28.30 -14.55
N PHE A 751 -6.99 28.09 -13.69
CA PHE A 751 -6.77 27.59 -12.34
C PHE A 751 -7.65 26.38 -12.03
N LEU A 752 -7.10 25.50 -11.20
CA LEU A 752 -7.76 24.39 -10.55
C LEU A 752 -7.55 24.54 -9.05
N LEU A 753 -8.62 24.85 -8.32
CA LEU A 753 -8.63 24.92 -6.87
C LEU A 753 -9.11 23.58 -6.29
N GLU A 754 -8.56 23.21 -5.15
CA GLU A 754 -9.00 22.06 -4.37
C GLU A 754 -9.40 22.51 -2.97
N MET A 755 -10.52 21.99 -2.47
CA MET A 755 -10.93 22.13 -1.08
C MET A 755 -10.44 20.94 -0.27
N ASP A 756 -9.56 21.19 0.71
CA ASP A 756 -9.09 20.19 1.66
C ASP A 756 -8.80 20.82 3.02
N PHE A 757 -9.34 20.26 4.10
CA PHE A 757 -9.06 20.75 5.46
C PHE A 757 -7.59 20.64 5.87
N TYR A 758 -6.80 19.75 5.25
CA TYR A 758 -5.36 19.65 5.50
C TYR A 758 -4.59 20.89 5.06
N SER A 759 -5.18 21.74 4.21
CA SER A 759 -4.61 23.05 3.87
C SER A 759 -4.68 24.05 5.04
N ILE A 760 -5.61 23.87 5.99
CA ILE A 760 -5.82 24.83 7.07
C ILE A 760 -4.57 24.95 7.95
N GLY A 761 -4.02 26.16 8.02
CA GLY A 761 -2.81 26.46 8.80
C GLY A 761 -1.50 26.05 8.11
N ASN A 762 -1.54 25.63 6.84
CA ASN A 762 -0.33 25.33 6.07
C ASN A 762 0.11 26.56 5.25
N ASP A 763 1.08 27.31 5.76
CA ASP A 763 1.56 28.54 5.12
C ASP A 763 2.44 28.28 3.88
N ALA A 764 2.83 27.03 3.65
CA ALA A 764 3.53 26.61 2.44
C ALA A 764 2.61 26.38 1.23
N MET A 765 1.28 26.46 1.40
CA MET A 765 0.31 26.25 0.33
C MET A 765 -0.27 27.59 -0.19
N PRO A 766 -0.62 27.67 -1.49
CA PRO A 766 -1.31 28.83 -2.09
C PRO A 766 -2.80 28.87 -1.73
N ARG A 767 -3.13 29.31 -0.51
CA ARG A 767 -4.50 29.23 0.05
C ARG A 767 -5.36 30.45 -0.26
N THR A 768 -6.59 30.22 -0.72
CA THR A 768 -7.61 31.24 -0.98
C THR A 768 -8.84 30.99 -0.12
N GLU A 769 -8.67 31.03 1.21
CA GLU A 769 -9.74 30.78 2.18
C GLU A 769 -10.81 31.88 2.12
N THR A 770 -12.07 31.51 1.89
CA THR A 770 -13.18 32.45 1.75
C THR A 770 -13.63 33.05 3.08
N ALA A 771 -14.49 34.08 3.04
CA ALA A 771 -15.04 34.76 4.21
C ALA A 771 -15.82 33.81 5.13
N TYR A 772 -16.39 32.74 4.58
CA TYR A 772 -17.08 31.69 5.33
C TYR A 772 -16.21 30.44 5.56
N ARG A 773 -14.88 30.60 5.48
CA ARG A 773 -13.86 29.61 5.87
C ARG A 773 -13.81 28.36 4.98
N GLN A 774 -14.20 28.46 3.70
CA GLN A 774 -14.01 27.35 2.75
C GLN A 774 -12.50 27.20 2.44
N PRO A 775 -11.88 26.04 2.70
CA PRO A 775 -10.42 25.89 2.67
C PRO A 775 -9.88 25.55 1.27
N PHE A 776 -10.07 26.47 0.32
CA PHE A 776 -9.53 26.31 -1.03
C PHE A 776 -8.03 26.64 -1.10
N TYR A 777 -7.32 25.90 -1.95
CA TYR A 777 -5.95 26.20 -2.37
C TYR A 777 -5.78 25.89 -3.86
N PHE A 778 -4.78 26.48 -4.49
CA PHE A 778 -4.43 26.12 -5.87
C PHE A 778 -3.80 24.74 -5.91
N ASN A 779 -4.49 23.79 -6.54
CA ASN A 779 -3.93 22.50 -6.94
C ASN A 779 -3.08 22.68 -8.21
N THR A 780 -3.51 23.56 -9.12
CA THR A 780 -2.72 24.03 -10.26
C THR A 780 -3.09 25.49 -10.56
N PRO A 781 -2.13 26.41 -10.73
CA PRO A 781 -0.69 26.19 -10.59
C PRO A 781 -0.26 25.85 -9.15
N ASP A 782 0.67 24.93 -8.96
CA ASP A 782 1.26 24.55 -7.67
C ASP A 782 2.64 25.22 -7.50
N PRO A 783 2.74 26.37 -6.82
CA PRO A 783 3.98 27.10 -6.63
C PRO A 783 4.79 26.46 -5.48
N GLU A 784 5.12 25.16 -5.61
CA GLU A 784 5.97 24.43 -4.65
C GLU A 784 7.21 25.25 -4.27
N TYR A 785 7.69 26.05 -5.23
CA TYR A 785 8.61 27.17 -5.04
C TYR A 785 7.97 28.49 -5.50
N GLY A 786 8.45 29.62 -4.98
CA GLY A 786 8.03 30.95 -5.45
C GLY A 786 6.65 31.44 -4.98
N LEU A 787 6.05 30.81 -3.96
CA LEU A 787 4.73 31.15 -3.42
C LEU A 787 4.51 32.67 -3.18
N ASP A 788 5.51 33.38 -2.66
CA ASP A 788 5.38 34.82 -2.40
C ASP A 788 5.22 35.63 -3.69
N SER A 789 5.97 35.28 -4.74
CA SER A 789 5.82 35.92 -6.06
C SER A 789 4.48 35.55 -6.70
N PHE A 790 3.99 34.32 -6.51
CA PHE A 790 2.71 33.87 -7.04
C PHE A 790 1.51 34.60 -6.40
N LYS A 791 1.53 34.84 -5.09
CA LYS A 791 0.49 35.60 -4.36
C LYS A 791 0.33 37.04 -4.88
N GLU A 792 1.37 37.60 -5.47
CA GLU A 792 1.32 38.95 -6.05
C GLU A 792 0.72 39.00 -7.46
N GLN A 793 0.53 37.84 -8.09
CA GLN A 793 -0.05 37.74 -9.43
C GLN A 793 -1.55 38.07 -9.43
N ASP A 794 -2.04 38.57 -10.56
CA ASP A 794 -3.44 38.94 -10.70
C ASP A 794 -4.33 37.69 -10.71
N LEU A 795 -3.80 36.54 -11.15
CA LEU A 795 -4.49 35.24 -11.10
C LEU A 795 -4.90 34.88 -9.67
N TYR A 796 -3.97 34.97 -8.73
CA TYR A 796 -4.21 34.64 -7.32
C TYR A 796 -5.31 35.52 -6.72
N LYS A 797 -5.18 36.84 -6.95
CA LYS A 797 -6.12 37.85 -6.46
C LYS A 797 -7.49 37.69 -7.11
N TYR A 798 -7.53 37.40 -8.41
CA TYR A 798 -8.74 37.18 -9.19
C TYR A 798 -9.48 35.94 -8.71
N ALA A 799 -8.81 34.79 -8.58
CA ALA A 799 -9.45 33.54 -8.16
C ALA A 799 -10.13 33.70 -6.79
N TYR A 800 -9.43 34.30 -5.82
CA TYR A 800 -10.02 34.61 -4.51
C TYR A 800 -11.25 35.51 -4.64
N LYS A 801 -11.14 36.63 -5.37
CA LYS A 801 -12.22 37.60 -5.52
C LYS A 801 -13.45 37.01 -6.23
N TYR A 802 -13.22 36.20 -7.26
CA TYR A 802 -14.25 35.53 -8.03
C TYR A 802 -15.05 34.54 -7.18
N ILE A 803 -14.35 33.64 -6.47
CA ILE A 803 -14.98 32.68 -5.57
C ILE A 803 -15.69 33.38 -4.41
N GLN A 804 -15.10 34.45 -3.87
CA GLN A 804 -15.71 35.24 -2.80
C GLN A 804 -17.00 35.94 -3.26
N SER A 805 -17.03 36.47 -4.48
CA SER A 805 -18.23 37.10 -5.06
C SER A 805 -19.33 36.07 -5.28
N PHE A 806 -19.00 34.87 -5.76
CA PHE A 806 -19.94 33.75 -5.85
C PHE A 806 -20.51 33.39 -4.47
N GLU A 807 -19.64 33.24 -3.47
CA GLU A 807 -20.06 32.93 -2.11
C GLU A 807 -21.00 34.03 -1.57
N TYR A 808 -20.69 35.30 -1.77
CA TYR A 808 -21.57 36.38 -1.35
C TYR A 808 -22.90 36.45 -2.13
N ALA A 809 -22.91 36.06 -3.41
CA ALA A 809 -24.13 35.94 -4.19
C ALA A 809 -25.07 34.89 -3.58
N ILE A 810 -24.59 33.67 -3.30
CA ILE A 810 -25.43 32.60 -2.71
C ILE A 810 -25.88 32.88 -1.27
N HIS A 811 -25.23 33.82 -0.57
CA HIS A 811 -25.66 34.27 0.75
C HIS A 811 -26.72 35.38 0.69
N SER A 812 -26.81 36.12 -0.42
CA SER A 812 -27.79 37.22 -0.59
C SER A 812 -29.25 36.70 -0.69
N ASP A 813 -30.21 37.59 -0.43
CA ASP A 813 -31.65 37.23 -0.45
C ASP A 813 -32.19 36.98 -1.88
N ASP A 814 -31.62 37.67 -2.87
CA ASP A 814 -32.00 37.57 -4.27
C ASP A 814 -30.93 36.92 -5.15
N PHE A 815 -29.93 36.29 -4.52
CA PHE A 815 -28.91 35.49 -5.19
C PHE A 815 -27.98 36.27 -6.13
N ILE A 816 -27.91 37.60 -5.96
CA ILE A 816 -27.12 38.55 -6.75
C ILE A 816 -26.04 39.16 -5.87
N PHE A 817 -24.80 39.17 -6.35
CA PHE A 817 -23.74 39.94 -5.72
C PHE A 817 -23.92 41.43 -6.03
N LYS A 818 -24.03 42.26 -4.99
CA LYS A 818 -24.05 43.72 -5.09
C LYS A 818 -23.07 44.38 -4.13
N ASN A 819 -22.36 45.39 -4.61
CA ASN A 819 -21.48 46.24 -3.79
C ASN A 819 -22.23 46.99 -2.69
N SER A 820 -23.54 47.21 -2.86
CA SER A 820 -24.38 47.93 -1.90
C SER A 820 -24.83 47.09 -0.70
N ASP A 821 -24.72 45.76 -0.76
CA ASP A 821 -25.26 44.90 0.30
C ASP A 821 -24.30 44.82 1.49
N THR A 822 -24.85 44.68 2.70
CA THR A 822 -24.05 44.36 3.88
C THR A 822 -23.44 42.97 3.77
N ARG A 823 -22.11 42.86 3.95
CA ARG A 823 -21.36 41.60 3.87
C ARG A 823 -20.83 41.17 5.23
N TYR A 824 -20.57 39.88 5.36
CA TYR A 824 -20.13 39.27 6.60
C TYR A 824 -18.89 38.39 6.41
N ILE A 825 -18.12 38.24 7.48
CA ILE A 825 -17.08 37.23 7.62
C ILE A 825 -17.37 36.35 8.83
N ALA A 826 -17.07 35.05 8.71
CA ALA A 826 -17.19 34.09 9.78
C ALA A 826 -15.98 34.18 10.74
N ASN A 827 -16.26 34.56 11.99
CA ASN A 827 -15.30 34.52 13.09
C ASN A 827 -15.54 33.24 13.91
N VAL A 828 -14.75 32.21 13.59
CA VAL A 828 -14.94 30.84 14.05
C VAL A 828 -13.93 30.50 15.15
N ARG A 829 -14.42 30.14 16.34
CA ARG A 829 -13.59 29.49 17.38
C ARG A 829 -13.63 27.98 17.25
N ASN A 830 -14.81 27.45 16.98
CA ASN A 830 -15.06 26.06 16.63
C ASN A 830 -16.44 25.94 15.97
N ARG A 831 -16.81 24.73 15.52
CA ARG A 831 -18.09 24.47 14.84
C ARG A 831 -19.35 24.88 15.60
N TYR A 832 -19.30 25.01 16.93
CA TYR A 832 -20.43 25.40 17.78
C TYR A 832 -20.36 26.84 18.28
N ASN A 833 -19.23 27.52 18.06
CA ASN A 833 -18.97 28.84 18.59
C ASN A 833 -18.35 29.70 17.50
N TYR A 834 -19.24 30.34 16.76
CA TYR A 834 -18.91 31.28 15.70
C TYR A 834 -19.89 32.45 15.75
N ASN A 835 -19.46 33.60 15.23
CA ASN A 835 -20.35 34.71 14.92
C ASN A 835 -19.96 35.32 13.57
N TYR A 836 -20.86 36.14 13.04
CA TYR A 836 -20.66 36.87 11.80
C TYR A 836 -20.37 38.33 12.11
N VAL A 837 -19.33 38.86 11.49
CA VAL A 837 -18.90 40.26 11.65
C VAL A 837 -19.08 40.97 10.33
N GLU A 838 -19.71 42.15 10.35
CA GLU A 838 -19.87 42.98 9.15
C GLU A 838 -18.50 43.40 8.60
N VAL A 839 -18.34 43.33 7.28
CA VAL A 839 -17.12 43.69 6.57
C VAL A 839 -17.44 44.50 5.33
N GLU A 840 -16.54 45.39 4.97
CA GLU A 840 -16.55 46.08 3.68
C GLU A 840 -15.93 45.16 2.62
N TYR A 841 -16.65 44.94 1.52
CA TYR A 841 -16.17 44.17 0.38
C TYR A 841 -16.84 44.67 -0.89
N THR A 842 -16.04 44.94 -1.93
CA THR A 842 -16.54 45.33 -3.25
C THR A 842 -15.86 44.56 -4.36
N ASP A 843 -16.63 44.26 -5.41
CA ASP A 843 -16.14 43.72 -6.66
C ASP A 843 -16.88 44.30 -7.86
N ASP A 844 -16.39 45.43 -8.37
CA ASP A 844 -16.98 46.14 -9.52
C ASP A 844 -17.10 45.27 -10.78
N LEU A 845 -16.29 44.21 -10.94
CA LEU A 845 -16.38 43.31 -12.08
C LEU A 845 -17.63 42.42 -12.03
N ASN A 846 -18.04 42.06 -10.81
CA ASN A 846 -19.10 41.11 -10.54
C ASN A 846 -20.35 41.75 -9.92
N ASP A 847 -20.33 43.06 -9.67
CA ASP A 847 -21.48 43.84 -9.18
C ASP A 847 -22.69 43.68 -10.10
N GLY A 848 -23.81 43.26 -9.52
CA GLY A 848 -25.07 42.99 -10.22
C GLY A 848 -25.20 41.58 -10.83
N ARG A 849 -24.20 40.69 -10.67
CA ARG A 849 -24.27 39.33 -11.22
C ARG A 849 -25.00 38.35 -10.30
N HIS A 850 -25.88 37.55 -10.87
CA HIS A 850 -26.45 36.38 -10.22
C HIS A 850 -25.40 35.27 -10.11
N TYR A 851 -25.50 34.35 -9.13
CA TYR A 851 -24.50 33.27 -8.97
C TYR A 851 -24.37 32.40 -10.23
N SER A 852 -25.43 32.24 -11.02
CA SER A 852 -25.43 31.48 -12.28
C SER A 852 -24.70 32.20 -13.43
N GLU A 853 -24.26 33.44 -13.23
CA GLU A 853 -23.39 34.19 -14.15
C GLU A 853 -21.92 34.19 -13.69
N LEU A 854 -21.63 33.45 -12.61
CA LEU A 854 -20.30 33.19 -12.06
C LEU A 854 -19.97 31.70 -12.11
N PHE A 855 -20.95 30.83 -11.91
CA PHE A 855 -20.80 29.40 -12.04
C PHE A 855 -21.79 28.84 -13.05
N ASP A 856 -21.34 27.82 -13.79
CA ASP A 856 -22.18 27.10 -14.73
C ASP A 856 -23.33 26.39 -14.00
N MET A 857 -24.58 26.77 -14.32
CA MET A 857 -25.77 26.30 -13.63
C MET A 857 -25.99 24.81 -13.79
N ASP A 858 -25.77 24.26 -14.98
CA ASP A 858 -25.98 22.84 -15.27
C ASP A 858 -24.96 21.99 -14.52
N ASN A 859 -23.71 22.46 -14.43
CA ASN A 859 -22.66 21.84 -13.62
C ASN A 859 -22.98 21.90 -12.11
N LEU A 860 -23.47 23.03 -11.57
CA LEU A 860 -23.88 23.13 -10.16
C LEU A 860 -25.02 22.15 -9.84
N VAL A 861 -26.01 22.06 -10.73
CA VAL A 861 -27.16 21.15 -10.59
C VAL A 861 -26.72 19.69 -10.65
N ALA A 862 -25.86 19.34 -11.60
CA ALA A 862 -25.28 18.00 -11.69
C ALA A 862 -24.49 17.64 -10.43
N ASN A 863 -23.70 18.57 -9.89
CA ASN A 863 -22.92 18.36 -8.67
C ASN A 863 -23.80 18.11 -7.45
N PHE A 864 -24.87 18.89 -7.31
CA PHE A 864 -25.84 18.70 -6.24
C PHE A 864 -26.48 17.31 -6.30
N ILE A 865 -27.01 16.91 -7.46
CA ILE A 865 -27.62 15.59 -7.63
C ILE A 865 -26.62 14.48 -7.37
N PHE A 866 -25.39 14.64 -7.85
CA PHE A 866 -24.31 13.69 -7.61
C PHE A 866 -24.05 13.48 -6.12
N CYS A 867 -23.76 14.56 -5.37
CA CYS A 867 -23.49 14.47 -3.94
C CYS A 867 -24.67 13.82 -3.19
N GLU A 868 -25.91 14.18 -3.54
CA GLU A 868 -27.11 13.66 -2.91
C GLU A 868 -27.36 12.17 -3.20
N ILE A 869 -27.12 11.69 -4.41
CA ILE A 869 -27.29 10.26 -4.75
C ILE A 869 -26.23 9.41 -4.04
N ILE A 870 -25.00 9.90 -4.00
CA ILE A 870 -23.83 9.12 -3.59
C ILE A 870 -23.66 9.08 -2.06
N MET A 871 -24.08 10.14 -1.36
CA MET A 871 -24.01 10.27 0.10
C MET A 871 -22.60 10.00 0.66
N ASN A 872 -21.57 10.59 0.04
CA ASN A 872 -20.18 10.45 0.46
C ASN A 872 -19.86 11.42 1.61
N TRP A 873 -19.21 10.90 2.67
CA TRP A 873 -18.78 11.66 3.84
C TRP A 873 -17.92 12.89 3.50
N ASP A 874 -17.06 12.75 2.49
CA ASP A 874 -16.10 13.80 2.12
C ASP A 874 -16.64 14.76 1.07
N SER A 875 -17.65 14.37 0.30
CA SER A 875 -18.35 15.30 -0.58
C SER A 875 -18.90 16.46 0.24
N MET A 876 -18.63 17.70 -0.15
CA MET A 876 -18.92 18.93 0.61
C MET A 876 -18.01 19.20 1.83
N LYS A 877 -16.88 18.49 1.95
CA LYS A 877 -15.83 18.79 2.93
C LYS A 877 -14.44 18.85 2.32
N ASN A 878 -14.08 17.78 1.60
CA ASN A 878 -12.77 17.55 0.98
C ASN A 878 -12.94 17.13 -0.48
N SER A 879 -11.83 17.08 -1.23
CA SER A 879 -11.78 16.48 -2.57
C SER A 879 -12.78 17.12 -3.55
N VAL A 880 -13.14 18.37 -3.28
CA VAL A 880 -13.98 19.19 -4.17
C VAL A 880 -13.05 20.08 -4.96
N TYR A 881 -13.08 19.91 -6.27
CA TYR A 881 -12.30 20.69 -7.21
C TYR A 881 -13.16 21.79 -7.85
N VAL A 882 -12.57 22.96 -8.07
CA VAL A 882 -13.19 24.07 -8.79
C VAL A 882 -12.22 24.54 -9.85
N TYR A 883 -12.65 24.60 -11.10
CA TYR A 883 -11.82 25.08 -12.19
C TYR A 883 -12.51 26.19 -12.97
N LYS A 884 -11.69 27.04 -13.58
CA LYS A 884 -12.13 28.08 -14.50
C LYS A 884 -11.05 28.32 -15.54
N ASP A 885 -11.43 28.26 -16.81
CA ASP A 885 -10.56 28.71 -17.90
C ASP A 885 -10.49 30.24 -17.97
N ILE A 886 -9.61 30.81 -18.79
CA ILE A 886 -9.44 32.26 -18.99
C ILE A 886 -10.81 32.92 -19.26
N GLU A 887 -11.58 32.32 -20.16
CA GLU A 887 -12.94 32.71 -20.51
C GLU A 887 -13.98 31.75 -19.88
N GLY A 888 -15.25 32.13 -19.91
CA GLY A 888 -16.35 31.30 -19.40
C GLY A 888 -16.55 31.33 -17.88
N LEU A 889 -17.43 30.43 -17.43
CA LEU A 889 -17.88 30.31 -16.05
C LEU A 889 -17.05 29.28 -15.27
N ALA A 890 -16.97 29.44 -13.96
CA ALA A 890 -16.38 28.42 -13.11
C ALA A 890 -17.28 27.17 -13.01
N LYS A 891 -16.65 26.03 -12.77
CA LYS A 891 -17.29 24.71 -12.67
C LYS A 891 -16.70 23.94 -11.48
N ILE A 892 -17.48 23.01 -10.92
CA ILE A 892 -17.10 22.05 -9.90
C ILE A 892 -16.77 20.72 -10.56
N GLY A 893 -15.65 20.13 -10.19
CA GLY A 893 -15.14 18.85 -10.67
C GLY A 893 -13.65 18.91 -11.05
N PRO A 894 -13.04 17.79 -11.45
CA PRO A 894 -13.62 16.45 -11.50
C PRO A 894 -13.94 15.92 -10.09
N GLN A 895 -14.85 14.95 -10.00
CA GLN A 895 -15.17 14.29 -8.75
C GLN A 895 -14.01 13.38 -8.33
N TRP A 896 -13.66 13.37 -7.04
CA TRP A 896 -12.55 12.60 -6.48
C TRP A 896 -12.82 12.08 -5.06
N ASP A 897 -12.22 10.93 -4.70
CA ASP A 897 -12.22 10.31 -3.36
C ASP A 897 -13.62 9.94 -2.80
N PHE A 898 -14.20 8.87 -3.35
CA PHE A 898 -15.55 8.36 -3.09
C PHE A 898 -15.59 6.97 -2.43
N ASP A 899 -14.52 6.57 -1.76
CA ASP A 899 -14.47 5.34 -0.98
C ASP A 899 -15.45 5.36 0.22
N TRP A 900 -15.77 6.53 0.78
CA TRP A 900 -16.80 6.73 1.82
C TRP A 900 -18.23 6.99 1.31
N ALA A 901 -18.55 6.49 0.11
CA ALA A 901 -19.88 6.56 -0.47
C ALA A 901 -20.77 5.35 -0.14
N TRP A 902 -22.08 5.50 -0.42
CA TRP A 902 -23.06 4.41 -0.40
C TRP A 902 -23.03 3.54 0.85
N GLY A 903 -22.99 4.20 2.01
CA GLY A 903 -23.06 3.54 3.31
C GLY A 903 -21.81 2.77 3.74
N ASN A 904 -20.63 3.05 3.14
CA ASN A 904 -19.38 2.49 3.63
C ASN A 904 -19.02 3.08 5.01
N THR A 905 -18.96 2.26 6.05
CA THR A 905 -18.71 2.68 7.44
C THR A 905 -17.29 2.39 7.91
N ILE A 906 -16.35 2.15 7.02
CA ILE A 906 -14.97 1.75 7.34
C ILE A 906 -14.00 2.94 7.11
N PRO A 907 -13.07 3.24 8.04
CA PRO A 907 -12.79 2.51 9.26
C PRO A 907 -13.67 2.91 10.46
N ASN A 908 -14.52 3.93 10.36
CA ASN A 908 -15.65 4.26 11.26
C ASN A 908 -16.46 5.55 10.87
N PRO A 909 -16.60 5.99 9.60
CA PRO A 909 -17.49 7.13 9.31
C PRO A 909 -18.98 6.74 9.42
N ASN A 910 -19.83 7.69 9.81
CA ASN A 910 -21.28 7.49 9.93
C ASN A 910 -21.99 7.85 8.61
N THR A 911 -21.85 7.00 7.60
CA THR A 911 -22.38 7.25 6.23
C THR A 911 -23.75 6.60 5.97
N TRP A 912 -24.30 5.85 6.94
CA TRP A 912 -25.58 5.16 6.77
C TRP A 912 -26.78 6.09 6.99
N ARG A 913 -27.01 6.95 6.00
CA ARG A 913 -28.09 7.96 5.98
C ARG A 913 -28.89 7.92 4.67
N PRO A 914 -29.51 6.78 4.29
CA PRO A 914 -30.15 6.65 2.98
C PRO A 914 -31.45 7.47 2.82
N THR A 915 -32.04 7.97 3.90
CA THR A 915 -33.35 8.65 3.89
C THR A 915 -33.30 10.09 4.39
N SER A 916 -32.17 10.77 4.18
CA SER A 916 -32.00 12.20 4.46
C SER A 916 -31.29 12.90 3.31
N TRP A 917 -31.34 14.22 3.30
CA TRP A 917 -30.56 15.03 2.35
C TRP A 917 -29.15 15.19 2.89
N HIS A 918 -28.14 14.93 2.06
CA HIS A 918 -26.72 15.09 2.40
C HIS A 918 -26.45 16.51 2.92
N CYS A 919 -26.93 17.52 2.19
CA CYS A 919 -26.82 18.93 2.56
C CYS A 919 -27.66 19.36 3.78
N ARG A 920 -28.39 18.45 4.44
CA ARG A 920 -29.18 18.72 5.66
C ARG A 920 -28.91 17.71 6.79
N GLU A 921 -28.05 16.73 6.56
CA GLU A 921 -27.77 15.69 7.53
C GLU A 921 -26.74 16.18 8.54
N PHE A 922 -27.16 16.30 9.80
CA PHE A 922 -26.32 16.86 10.86
C PHE A 922 -25.03 16.06 11.03
N ASP A 923 -25.08 14.73 10.85
CA ASP A 923 -23.90 13.88 10.95
C ASP A 923 -22.82 14.20 9.91
N PHE A 924 -23.18 14.77 8.77
CA PHE A 924 -22.25 15.20 7.73
C PHE A 924 -21.71 16.62 7.98
N MET A 925 -22.16 17.29 9.03
CA MET A 925 -21.75 18.66 9.39
C MET A 925 -21.01 18.71 10.73
N VAL A 926 -20.54 17.56 11.22
CA VAL A 926 -19.92 17.49 12.55
C VAL A 926 -18.43 17.78 12.52
N GLU A 927 -17.66 17.61 11.45
CA GLU A 927 -16.21 17.72 11.58
C GLU A 927 -15.72 19.17 11.59
N GLN A 928 -16.24 19.98 10.66
CA GLN A 928 -15.73 21.33 10.39
C GLN A 928 -16.87 22.35 10.28
N TYR A 929 -16.58 23.60 10.68
CA TYR A 929 -17.57 24.70 10.59
C TYR A 929 -18.06 24.90 9.15
N TYR A 930 -17.16 24.91 8.17
CA TYR A 930 -17.51 25.25 6.79
C TYR A 930 -18.45 24.23 6.12
N GLN A 931 -18.58 23.00 6.67
CA GLN A 931 -19.61 22.04 6.23
C GLN A 931 -21.03 22.54 6.53
N THR A 932 -21.21 23.32 7.59
CA THR A 932 -22.51 23.90 7.97
C THR A 932 -22.96 25.05 7.05
N VAL A 933 -22.03 25.58 6.26
CA VAL A 933 -22.22 26.69 5.32
C VAL A 933 -21.68 26.34 3.92
N GLN A 934 -21.60 25.04 3.60
CA GLN A 934 -21.16 24.61 2.29
C GLN A 934 -22.17 25.04 1.22
N TRP A 935 -21.70 25.33 0.01
CA TRP A 935 -22.48 25.93 -1.06
C TRP A 935 -23.79 25.19 -1.40
N ASN A 936 -23.83 23.86 -1.39
CA ASN A 936 -25.06 23.08 -1.60
C ASN A 936 -26.11 23.37 -0.52
N CYS A 937 -25.71 23.61 0.74
CA CYS A 937 -26.62 23.98 1.83
C CYS A 937 -27.27 25.36 1.60
N LEU A 938 -26.65 26.21 0.76
CA LEU A 938 -27.09 27.56 0.45
C LEU A 938 -27.86 27.62 -0.88
N LEU A 939 -27.40 26.90 -1.91
CA LEU A 939 -28.05 26.82 -3.23
C LEU A 939 -29.48 26.28 -3.14
N ILE A 940 -29.73 25.34 -2.21
CA ILE A 940 -31.08 24.82 -1.96
C ILE A 940 -32.05 25.88 -1.41
N ARG A 941 -31.65 27.14 -1.23
CA ARG A 941 -32.54 28.27 -0.90
C ARG A 941 -33.09 28.98 -2.13
N ASP A 942 -32.55 28.75 -3.31
CA ASP A 942 -33.08 29.31 -4.56
C ASP A 942 -34.12 28.36 -5.19
N PRO A 943 -35.41 28.74 -5.25
CA PRO A 943 -36.43 27.88 -5.84
C PRO A 943 -36.14 27.58 -7.32
N TYR A 944 -35.48 28.49 -8.03
CA TYR A 944 -35.08 28.27 -9.42
C TYR A 944 -34.03 27.16 -9.53
N PHE A 945 -33.02 27.15 -8.65
CA PHE A 945 -32.07 26.05 -8.53
C PHE A 945 -32.77 24.71 -8.32
N LEU A 946 -33.75 24.64 -7.42
CA LEU A 946 -34.47 23.40 -7.16
C LEU A 946 -35.39 22.95 -8.31
N VAL A 947 -35.92 23.88 -9.10
CA VAL A 947 -36.60 23.54 -10.35
C VAL A 947 -35.62 22.87 -11.31
N LYS A 948 -34.41 23.40 -11.47
CA LYS A 948 -33.38 22.78 -12.32
C LYS A 948 -32.91 21.42 -11.80
N VAL A 949 -32.75 21.27 -10.49
CA VAL A 949 -32.50 19.97 -9.84
C VAL A 949 -33.63 18.98 -10.09
N PHE A 950 -34.89 19.41 -10.04
CA PHE A 950 -36.03 18.56 -10.36
C PHE A 950 -36.00 18.10 -11.83
N GLU A 951 -35.73 19.00 -12.77
CA GLU A 951 -35.59 18.67 -14.19
C GLU A 951 -34.47 17.66 -14.42
N LYS A 952 -33.28 17.91 -13.86
CA LYS A 952 -32.12 17.05 -14.04
C LYS A 952 -32.30 15.66 -13.41
N TRP A 953 -32.99 15.56 -12.26
CA TRP A 953 -33.35 14.26 -11.70
C TRP A 953 -34.19 13.44 -12.69
N HIS A 954 -35.22 14.04 -13.30
CA HIS A 954 -36.10 13.32 -14.23
C HIS A 954 -35.42 12.98 -15.56
N GLU A 955 -34.47 13.81 -15.99
CA GLU A 955 -33.57 13.50 -17.10
C GLU A 955 -32.74 12.26 -16.80
N ALA A 956 -32.09 12.22 -15.63
CA ALA A 956 -31.11 11.19 -15.28
C ALA A 956 -31.73 9.87 -14.75
N ARG A 957 -32.90 9.95 -14.11
CA ARG A 957 -33.46 8.84 -13.30
C ARG A 957 -33.79 7.58 -14.09
N ASN A 958 -34.33 7.75 -15.30
CA ASN A 958 -34.76 6.63 -16.17
C ASN A 958 -33.71 6.25 -17.22
N ARG A 959 -32.53 6.87 -17.19
CA ARG A 959 -31.45 6.66 -18.14
C ARG A 959 -30.20 6.26 -17.37
N GLU A 960 -29.39 7.23 -16.97
CA GLU A 960 -28.07 7.01 -16.36
C GLU A 960 -28.17 6.29 -15.01
N ILE A 961 -29.12 6.70 -14.15
CA ILE A 961 -29.32 6.07 -12.82
C ILE A 961 -29.88 4.65 -12.98
N GLU A 962 -30.83 4.44 -13.89
CA GLU A 962 -31.40 3.12 -14.15
C GLU A 962 -30.37 2.16 -14.74
N ASP A 963 -29.55 2.61 -15.69
CA ASP A 963 -28.45 1.84 -16.26
C ASP A 963 -27.38 1.48 -15.23
N LEU A 964 -27.18 2.33 -14.22
CA LEU A 964 -26.29 2.05 -13.09
C LEU A 964 -26.80 0.90 -12.21
N ILE A 965 -28.09 0.92 -11.83
CA ILE A 965 -28.62 0.10 -10.72
C ILE A 965 -29.48 -1.10 -11.13
N LYS A 966 -29.92 -1.21 -12.39
CA LYS A 966 -30.75 -2.34 -12.84
C LYS A 966 -30.01 -3.68 -12.71
N LYS A 967 -30.77 -4.79 -12.77
CA LYS A 967 -30.26 -6.15 -12.54
C LYS A 967 -29.05 -6.53 -13.41
N ASP A 968 -29.02 -6.08 -14.65
CA ASP A 968 -27.91 -6.25 -15.62
C ASP A 968 -27.16 -4.95 -15.89
N GLY A 969 -27.31 -3.98 -14.98
CA GLY A 969 -26.69 -2.66 -15.03
C GLY A 969 -25.20 -2.69 -14.71
N ILE A 970 -24.61 -1.50 -14.68
CA ILE A 970 -23.16 -1.29 -14.53
C ILE A 970 -22.62 -1.95 -13.25
N ILE A 971 -23.26 -1.74 -12.10
CA ILE A 971 -22.78 -2.29 -10.82
C ILE A 971 -22.70 -3.82 -10.85
N ASN A 972 -23.72 -4.50 -11.39
CA ASN A 972 -23.76 -5.96 -11.41
C ASN A 972 -22.76 -6.55 -12.40
N ARG A 973 -22.64 -5.97 -13.61
CA ARG A 973 -21.64 -6.43 -14.58
C ARG A 973 -20.21 -6.26 -14.08
N TYR A 974 -19.93 -5.12 -13.43
CA TYR A 974 -18.59 -4.85 -12.89
C TYR A 974 -18.28 -5.72 -11.66
N THR A 975 -19.30 -5.98 -10.83
CA THR A 975 -19.20 -6.97 -9.74
C THR A 975 -18.75 -8.33 -10.27
N ASP A 976 -19.40 -8.85 -11.31
CA ASP A 976 -19.09 -10.17 -11.85
C ASP A 976 -17.68 -10.23 -12.44
N TYR A 977 -17.23 -9.14 -13.07
CA TYR A 977 -15.88 -8.99 -13.60
C TYR A 977 -14.80 -9.07 -12.51
N ILE A 978 -14.97 -8.35 -11.38
CA ILE A 978 -13.90 -8.27 -10.36
C ILE A 978 -14.01 -9.30 -9.24
N ARG A 979 -15.16 -10.00 -9.07
CA ARG A 979 -15.46 -10.79 -7.85
C ARG A 979 -14.38 -11.83 -7.51
N LYS A 980 -13.78 -12.50 -8.49
CA LYS A 980 -12.70 -13.50 -8.23
C LYS A 980 -11.45 -12.82 -7.66
N ALA A 981 -10.97 -11.77 -8.33
CA ALA A 981 -9.83 -10.98 -7.90
C ALA A 981 -10.07 -10.33 -6.52
N ALA A 982 -11.29 -9.84 -6.26
CA ALA A 982 -11.68 -9.25 -4.98
C ALA A 982 -11.54 -10.25 -3.81
N ARG A 983 -11.87 -11.54 -4.02
CA ARG A 983 -11.65 -12.58 -3.01
C ARG A 983 -10.17 -12.85 -2.74
N GLY A 984 -9.33 -12.81 -3.78
CA GLY A 984 -7.88 -12.86 -3.62
C GLY A 984 -7.30 -11.61 -2.95
N ASN A 985 -7.98 -10.47 -3.04
CA ASN A 985 -7.64 -9.29 -2.27
C ASN A 985 -8.03 -9.47 -0.79
N ASP A 986 -9.23 -9.98 -0.52
CA ASP A 986 -9.73 -10.23 0.83
C ASP A 986 -8.85 -11.20 1.62
N SER A 987 -8.30 -12.23 0.96
CA SER A 987 -7.41 -13.20 1.62
C SER A 987 -6.12 -12.57 2.16
N LEU A 988 -5.71 -11.42 1.60
CA LEU A 988 -4.50 -10.70 2.01
C LEU A 988 -4.82 -9.50 2.93
N TRP A 989 -5.92 -8.79 2.64
CA TRP A 989 -6.21 -7.48 3.26
C TRP A 989 -7.58 -7.40 3.96
N GLY A 990 -8.46 -8.37 3.73
CA GLY A 990 -9.87 -8.29 4.09
C GLY A 990 -10.12 -8.53 5.57
N PHE A 991 -10.85 -7.60 6.20
CA PHE A 991 -11.45 -7.77 7.52
C PHE A 991 -12.99 -7.94 7.45
N VAL A 992 -13.61 -7.54 6.34
CA VAL A 992 -14.96 -7.93 5.89
C VAL A 992 -14.83 -8.36 4.43
N THR A 993 -15.67 -9.28 3.97
CA THR A 993 -15.59 -9.80 2.60
C THR A 993 -16.25 -8.87 1.59
N PHE A 994 -15.75 -8.88 0.36
CA PHE A 994 -16.31 -8.20 -0.80
C PHE A 994 -17.82 -8.44 -0.94
N ASP A 995 -18.27 -9.69 -0.89
CA ASP A 995 -19.68 -10.06 -1.08
C ASP A 995 -20.57 -9.49 0.06
N ALA A 996 -20.06 -9.39 1.29
CA ALA A 996 -20.77 -8.78 2.41
C ALA A 996 -20.87 -7.25 2.27
N SER A 997 -19.77 -6.59 1.91
CA SER A 997 -19.74 -5.15 1.66
C SER A 997 -20.60 -4.75 0.46
N LEU A 998 -20.64 -5.57 -0.59
CA LEU A 998 -21.52 -5.41 -1.74
C LEU A 998 -23.00 -5.48 -1.33
N SER A 999 -23.35 -6.43 -0.47
CA SER A 999 -24.72 -6.57 0.03
C SER A 999 -25.17 -5.35 0.84
N GLN A 1000 -24.26 -4.80 1.67
CA GLN A 1000 -24.51 -3.55 2.40
C GLN A 1000 -24.70 -2.36 1.45
N MET A 1001 -23.84 -2.23 0.45
CA MET A 1001 -23.92 -1.19 -0.57
C MET A 1001 -25.26 -1.22 -1.31
N TRP A 1002 -25.72 -2.40 -1.75
CA TRP A 1002 -27.01 -2.55 -2.42
C TRP A 1002 -28.19 -2.20 -1.52
N ASN A 1003 -28.15 -2.59 -0.25
CA ASN A 1003 -29.20 -2.22 0.70
C ASN A 1003 -29.28 -0.69 0.88
N PHE A 1004 -28.14 0.00 0.92
CA PHE A 1004 -28.09 1.45 0.94
C PHE A 1004 -28.71 2.05 -0.32
N ILE A 1005 -28.20 1.67 -1.50
CA ILE A 1005 -28.63 2.22 -2.80
C ILE A 1005 -30.13 2.03 -2.99
N ASN A 1006 -30.66 0.83 -2.76
CA ASN A 1006 -32.09 0.54 -2.93
C ASN A 1006 -32.97 1.38 -2.00
N THR A 1007 -32.55 1.56 -0.75
CA THR A 1007 -33.27 2.41 0.22
C THR A 1007 -33.21 3.87 -0.21
N ARG A 1008 -32.04 4.34 -0.64
CA ARG A 1008 -31.79 5.72 -1.09
C ARG A 1008 -32.62 6.08 -2.32
N MET A 1009 -32.59 5.25 -3.35
CA MET A 1009 -33.33 5.48 -4.60
C MET A 1009 -34.84 5.55 -4.35
N LYS A 1010 -35.37 4.61 -3.56
CA LYS A 1010 -36.79 4.62 -3.20
C LYS A 1010 -37.20 5.87 -2.42
N TRP A 1011 -36.33 6.40 -1.57
CA TRP A 1011 -36.59 7.62 -0.83
C TRP A 1011 -36.51 8.87 -1.71
N LEU A 1012 -35.52 8.95 -2.61
CA LEU A 1012 -35.37 10.05 -3.55
C LEU A 1012 -36.54 10.11 -4.55
N ASP A 1013 -36.99 8.95 -5.07
CA ASP A 1013 -38.17 8.85 -5.93
C ASP A 1013 -39.42 9.50 -5.29
N GLU A 1014 -39.55 9.44 -3.96
CA GLU A 1014 -40.64 10.07 -3.21
C GLU A 1014 -40.47 11.59 -3.08
N GLN A 1015 -39.24 12.08 -2.91
CA GLN A 1015 -39.00 13.51 -2.76
C GLN A 1015 -39.15 14.25 -4.10
N PHE A 1016 -38.77 13.60 -5.20
CA PHE A 1016 -38.84 14.14 -6.55
C PHE A 1016 -40.21 13.91 -7.24
N LYS A 1017 -41.29 13.63 -6.51
CA LYS A 1017 -42.63 13.47 -7.12
C LYS A 1017 -43.17 14.73 -7.79
N THR A 1018 -43.01 15.87 -7.14
CA THR A 1018 -43.33 17.19 -7.68
C THR A 1018 -42.28 18.21 -7.20
N VAL A 1019 -42.24 19.38 -7.82
CA VAL A 1019 -41.34 20.46 -7.36
C VAL A 1019 -41.69 20.85 -5.91
N GLU A 1020 -42.97 20.85 -5.54
CA GLU A 1020 -43.43 21.15 -4.18
C GLU A 1020 -42.99 20.08 -3.17
N SER A 1021 -43.00 18.79 -3.52
CA SER A 1021 -42.50 17.74 -2.61
C SER A 1021 -41.00 17.87 -2.39
N LEU A 1022 -40.24 18.18 -3.43
CA LEU A 1022 -38.79 18.38 -3.35
C LEU A 1022 -38.48 19.55 -2.40
N ILE A 1023 -39.05 20.72 -2.69
CA ILE A 1023 -38.87 21.95 -1.92
C ILE A 1023 -39.27 21.74 -0.45
N LYS A 1024 -40.43 21.09 -0.22
CA LYS A 1024 -40.91 20.81 1.13
C LYS A 1024 -39.99 19.87 1.90
N SER A 1025 -39.45 18.83 1.25
CA SER A 1025 -38.61 17.83 1.90
C SER A 1025 -37.24 18.37 2.35
N LEU A 1026 -36.68 19.34 1.62
CA LEU A 1026 -35.43 20.03 1.99
C LEU A 1026 -35.60 20.97 3.18
N GLY A 1027 -36.81 21.53 3.35
CA GLY A 1027 -37.16 22.35 4.51
C GLY A 1027 -36.33 23.65 4.62
N ALA A 1028 -35.87 24.17 3.49
CA ALA A 1028 -35.15 25.45 3.43
C ALA A 1028 -36.08 26.65 3.18
N TYR A 1029 -37.33 26.41 2.72
CA TYR A 1029 -38.25 27.45 2.27
C TYR A 1029 -39.43 27.64 3.21
N HIS A 1030 -39.60 28.89 3.64
CA HIS A 1030 -40.78 29.35 4.37
C HIS A 1030 -41.46 30.42 3.53
N SER A 1031 -42.61 30.09 2.95
CA SER A 1031 -43.28 31.02 2.03
C SER A 1031 -44.10 32.05 2.78
N SER A 1032 -44.03 33.30 2.36
CA SER A 1032 -44.88 34.37 2.87
C SER A 1032 -46.37 34.11 2.65
N ASN A 1033 -47.19 34.50 3.63
CA ASN A 1033 -48.64 34.61 3.51
C ASN A 1033 -49.10 35.99 2.99
N ASP A 1034 -48.20 36.97 2.98
CA ASP A 1034 -48.45 38.35 2.53
C ASP A 1034 -48.40 38.48 1.01
N LEU A 1035 -47.68 37.58 0.34
CA LEU A 1035 -47.50 37.57 -1.11
C LEU A 1035 -48.10 36.31 -1.74
N ARG A 1036 -48.78 36.47 -2.89
CA ARG A 1036 -49.12 35.36 -3.77
C ARG A 1036 -49.02 35.77 -5.23
N VAL A 1037 -48.54 34.90 -6.10
CA VAL A 1037 -48.73 35.08 -7.56
C VAL A 1037 -50.20 34.82 -7.86
N ALA A 1038 -50.86 35.78 -8.53
CA ALA A 1038 -52.30 35.78 -8.78
C ALA A 1038 -52.65 35.35 -10.21
N ASP A 1039 -51.82 35.72 -11.19
CA ASP A 1039 -52.05 35.43 -12.61
C ASP A 1039 -50.74 35.51 -13.41
N VAL A 1040 -50.56 34.61 -14.38
CA VAL A 1040 -49.52 34.68 -15.40
C VAL A 1040 -50.16 34.48 -16.77
N THR A 1041 -50.12 35.52 -17.60
CA THR A 1041 -50.71 35.53 -18.94
C THR A 1041 -49.60 35.69 -19.98
N VAL A 1042 -49.39 34.67 -20.81
CA VAL A 1042 -48.46 34.72 -21.95
C VAL A 1042 -49.19 35.36 -23.15
N LEU A 1043 -48.62 36.44 -23.69
CA LEU A 1043 -49.04 37.12 -24.92
C LEU A 1043 -48.04 36.81 -26.04
N THR A 1044 -48.32 37.27 -27.26
CA THR A 1044 -47.54 36.94 -28.47
C THR A 1044 -46.03 37.25 -28.32
N ASP A 1045 -45.69 38.39 -27.73
CA ASP A 1045 -44.31 38.88 -27.54
C ASP A 1045 -44.01 39.33 -26.10
N LYS A 1046 -45.00 39.27 -25.21
CA LYS A 1046 -44.87 39.67 -23.82
C LYS A 1046 -45.53 38.69 -22.86
N THR A 1047 -44.96 38.51 -21.68
CA THR A 1047 -45.61 37.79 -20.58
C THR A 1047 -45.96 38.74 -19.46
N LYS A 1048 -47.23 38.74 -19.05
CA LYS A 1048 -47.74 39.54 -17.94
C LYS A 1048 -47.81 38.68 -16.68
N ILE A 1049 -47.17 39.15 -15.60
CA ILE A 1049 -47.13 38.46 -14.31
C ILE A 1049 -47.73 39.38 -13.26
N THR A 1050 -48.69 38.89 -12.48
CA THR A 1050 -49.37 39.66 -11.43
C THR A 1050 -49.20 38.99 -10.07
N ALA A 1051 -48.67 39.73 -9.10
CA ALA A 1051 -48.67 39.38 -7.68
C ALA A 1051 -49.83 40.08 -6.96
N LYS A 1052 -50.49 39.38 -6.03
CA LYS A 1052 -51.38 39.97 -5.04
C LYS A 1052 -50.64 40.13 -3.72
N VAL A 1053 -50.88 41.26 -3.09
CA VAL A 1053 -50.26 41.71 -1.85
C VAL A 1053 -51.37 41.85 -0.80
N ASN A 1054 -51.23 41.13 0.31
CA ASN A 1054 -52.22 41.09 1.40
C ASN A 1054 -51.85 42.00 2.58
N ASN A 1055 -50.64 42.58 2.58
CA ASN A 1055 -50.11 43.44 3.63
C ASN A 1055 -49.93 44.89 3.13
N ILE A 1056 -50.43 45.87 3.90
CA ILE A 1056 -50.41 47.30 3.55
C ILE A 1056 -49.03 47.96 3.70
N GLY A 1057 -48.06 47.29 4.33
CA GLY A 1057 -46.68 47.77 4.52
C GLY A 1057 -45.77 47.57 3.30
N ILE A 1058 -46.23 46.89 2.26
CA ILE A 1058 -45.45 46.56 1.06
C ILE A 1058 -45.71 47.63 -0.03
N ASP A 1059 -44.69 48.42 -0.38
CA ASP A 1059 -44.78 49.49 -1.39
C ASP A 1059 -44.56 48.96 -2.81
N SER A 1060 -43.64 48.00 -2.97
CA SER A 1060 -43.34 47.38 -4.26
C SER A 1060 -43.02 45.89 -4.15
N VAL A 1061 -43.06 45.21 -5.28
CA VAL A 1061 -42.70 43.78 -5.41
C VAL A 1061 -41.63 43.66 -6.47
N ALA A 1062 -40.51 43.00 -6.15
CA ALA A 1062 -39.54 42.53 -7.14
C ALA A 1062 -39.96 41.15 -7.64
N PHE A 1063 -39.86 40.92 -8.94
CA PHE A 1063 -40.09 39.66 -9.61
C PHE A 1063 -38.75 39.19 -10.18
N GLN A 1064 -38.29 38.04 -9.72
CA GLN A 1064 -37.19 37.28 -10.26
C GLN A 1064 -37.75 36.17 -11.13
N ILE A 1065 -37.40 36.16 -12.41
CA ILE A 1065 -37.89 35.20 -13.39
C ILE A 1065 -36.70 34.37 -13.86
N ASN A 1066 -36.79 33.06 -13.66
CA ASN A 1066 -35.75 32.09 -14.00
C ASN A 1066 -34.35 32.49 -13.47
N GLY A 1067 -34.32 33.01 -12.23
CA GLY A 1067 -33.09 33.41 -11.51
C GLY A 1067 -32.50 34.75 -11.94
N THR A 1068 -32.34 35.01 -13.24
CA THR A 1068 -31.51 36.16 -13.70
C THR A 1068 -32.31 37.41 -14.04
N THR A 1069 -33.58 37.29 -14.44
CA THR A 1069 -34.37 38.46 -14.86
C THR A 1069 -35.07 39.12 -13.67
N MET A 1070 -34.63 40.32 -13.29
CA MET A 1070 -35.20 41.10 -12.19
C MET A 1070 -36.00 42.31 -12.67
N VAL A 1071 -37.28 42.38 -12.28
CA VAL A 1071 -38.16 43.53 -12.58
C VAL A 1071 -38.97 43.93 -11.35
N LYS A 1072 -39.14 45.24 -11.10
CA LYS A 1072 -39.88 45.77 -9.94
C LYS A 1072 -41.21 46.39 -10.37
N ALA A 1073 -42.27 46.22 -9.58
CA ALA A 1073 -43.53 46.93 -9.76
C ALA A 1073 -44.08 47.47 -8.44
N LYS A 1074 -44.56 48.72 -8.48
CA LYS A 1074 -45.32 49.36 -7.38
C LYS A 1074 -46.62 48.58 -7.11
N VAL A 1075 -46.99 48.46 -5.83
CA VAL A 1075 -48.27 47.91 -5.41
C VAL A 1075 -49.37 48.95 -5.66
N LYS A 1076 -50.38 48.59 -6.45
CA LYS A 1076 -51.58 49.39 -6.72
C LYS A 1076 -52.81 48.53 -6.46
N ASN A 1077 -53.72 49.04 -5.60
CA ASN A 1077 -54.97 48.35 -5.23
C ASN A 1077 -54.74 46.89 -4.77
N GLY A 1078 -53.67 46.65 -3.99
CA GLY A 1078 -53.32 45.30 -3.49
C GLY A 1078 -52.71 44.36 -4.53
N THR A 1079 -52.26 44.87 -5.68
CA THR A 1079 -51.59 44.08 -6.72
C THR A 1079 -50.35 44.77 -7.26
N ALA A 1080 -49.33 43.99 -7.64
CA ALA A 1080 -48.19 44.46 -8.40
C ALA A 1080 -48.14 43.65 -9.71
N THR A 1081 -47.94 44.33 -10.84
CA THR A 1081 -47.96 43.68 -12.15
C THR A 1081 -46.77 44.13 -12.97
N VAL A 1082 -46.08 43.17 -13.59
CA VAL A 1082 -45.00 43.40 -14.55
C VAL A 1082 -45.37 42.81 -15.91
N THR A 1083 -44.74 43.34 -16.95
CA THR A 1083 -44.81 42.80 -18.32
C THR A 1083 -43.39 42.67 -18.82
N VAL A 1084 -42.98 41.45 -19.09
CA VAL A 1084 -41.63 41.10 -19.54
C VAL A 1084 -41.68 40.58 -20.97
N ASP A 1085 -40.52 40.51 -21.63
CA ASP A 1085 -40.44 39.85 -22.93
C ASP A 1085 -40.79 38.36 -22.80
N THR A 1086 -41.52 37.79 -23.76
CA THR A 1086 -41.80 36.34 -23.71
C THR A 1086 -40.50 35.53 -23.78
N SER A 1087 -39.41 36.07 -24.33
CA SER A 1087 -38.11 35.38 -24.41
C SER A 1087 -37.47 35.06 -23.06
N VAL A 1088 -37.89 35.68 -21.96
CA VAL A 1088 -37.36 35.37 -20.61
C VAL A 1088 -38.05 34.16 -19.96
N ILE A 1089 -39.10 33.66 -20.60
CA ILE A 1089 -39.86 32.47 -20.21
C ILE A 1089 -39.51 31.35 -21.18
N ASP A 1090 -39.23 30.16 -20.66
CA ASP A 1090 -39.14 28.96 -21.47
C ASP A 1090 -40.53 28.55 -21.95
N ILE A 1091 -40.77 28.68 -23.26
CA ILE A 1091 -42.02 28.28 -23.92
C ILE A 1091 -41.90 26.92 -24.63
N THR A 1092 -40.78 26.22 -24.47
CA THR A 1092 -40.48 24.94 -25.14
C THR A 1092 -40.89 23.72 -24.32
N GLY A 1093 -41.47 23.93 -23.13
CA GLY A 1093 -42.07 22.90 -22.28
C GLY A 1093 -41.30 22.54 -21.01
N GLY A 1094 -40.21 23.27 -20.71
CA GLY A 1094 -39.52 23.23 -19.42
C GLY A 1094 -40.24 24.03 -18.34
N TYR A 1095 -39.80 23.89 -17.10
CA TYR A 1095 -40.36 24.59 -15.97
C TYR A 1095 -39.77 26.00 -15.83
N ASN A 1096 -40.65 26.97 -15.61
CA ASN A 1096 -40.32 28.34 -15.28
C ASN A 1096 -40.54 28.60 -13.80
N CYS A 1097 -39.59 29.28 -13.16
CA CYS A 1097 -39.70 29.72 -11.78
C CYS A 1097 -39.84 31.24 -11.70
N VAL A 1098 -40.86 31.71 -10.99
CA VAL A 1098 -41.03 33.12 -10.66
C VAL A 1098 -40.99 33.27 -9.13
N THR A 1099 -39.98 33.97 -8.63
CA THR A 1099 -39.86 34.34 -7.23
C THR A 1099 -40.23 35.81 -7.06
N ILE A 1100 -41.06 36.12 -6.07
CA ILE A 1100 -41.48 37.49 -5.76
C ILE A 1100 -41.07 37.89 -4.34
N TYR A 1101 -40.50 39.09 -4.21
CA TYR A 1101 -39.97 39.63 -2.96
C TYR A 1101 -40.69 40.91 -2.56
N ALA A 1102 -41.03 41.05 -1.28
CA ALA A 1102 -41.65 42.25 -0.73
C ALA A 1102 -40.60 43.36 -0.51
N ILE A 1103 -40.92 44.58 -0.96
CA ILE A 1103 -40.06 45.75 -0.82
C ILE A 1103 -40.81 46.87 -0.10
N ASP A 1104 -40.14 47.51 0.86
CA ASP A 1104 -40.68 48.63 1.61
C ASP A 1104 -40.58 49.97 0.85
N SER A 1105 -40.98 51.07 1.49
CA SER A 1105 -40.91 52.41 0.89
C SER A 1105 -39.48 52.97 0.77
N ALA A 1106 -38.51 52.42 1.50
CA ALA A 1106 -37.10 52.80 1.40
C ALA A 1106 -36.40 52.10 0.21
N GLY A 1107 -37.01 51.03 -0.30
CA GLY A 1107 -36.48 50.25 -1.41
C GLY A 1107 -35.77 48.97 -0.97
N ASP A 1108 -35.82 48.65 0.32
CA ASP A 1108 -35.19 47.50 0.95
C ASP A 1108 -36.13 46.29 0.99
N TYR A 1109 -35.56 45.08 0.99
CA TYR A 1109 -36.35 43.86 1.15
C TYR A 1109 -36.91 43.77 2.57
N ILE A 1110 -38.19 43.44 2.68
CA ILE A 1110 -38.87 43.26 3.98
C ILE A 1110 -38.49 41.89 4.54
N TYR A 1111 -37.98 41.86 5.77
CA TYR A 1111 -37.56 40.65 6.48
C TYR A 1111 -38.73 39.90 7.13
N ASP A 1112 -38.64 38.56 7.19
CA ASP A 1112 -39.50 37.73 8.05
C ASP A 1112 -38.80 37.48 9.40
N GLU A 1113 -38.99 38.38 10.36
CA GLU A 1113 -38.35 38.34 11.69
C GLU A 1113 -38.67 37.08 12.51
N GLU A 1114 -39.72 36.34 12.18
CA GLU A 1114 -40.17 35.17 12.95
C GLU A 1114 -39.36 33.90 12.60
N HIS A 1115 -38.87 33.81 11.36
CA HIS A 1115 -38.19 32.62 10.82
C HIS A 1115 -36.72 32.88 10.43
N SER A 1116 -36.24 34.10 10.61
CA SER A 1116 -34.94 34.56 10.11
C SER A 1116 -34.02 35.05 11.23
N ILE A 1117 -32.73 34.73 11.15
CA ILE A 1117 -31.70 35.28 12.05
C ILE A 1117 -30.66 36.01 11.19
N LYS A 1118 -30.44 37.31 11.42
CA LYS A 1118 -29.49 38.14 10.65
C LYS A 1118 -28.09 37.50 10.67
N GLY A 1119 -27.49 37.30 9.48
CA GLY A 1119 -26.20 36.63 9.31
C GLY A 1119 -26.24 35.09 9.38
N ASN A 1120 -27.37 34.47 9.72
CA ASN A 1120 -27.54 33.02 9.64
C ASN A 1120 -28.33 32.66 8.38
N TYR A 1121 -27.61 32.10 7.42
CA TYR A 1121 -28.08 31.94 6.05
C TYR A 1121 -28.66 30.56 5.76
N ASN A 1122 -28.92 29.73 6.78
CA ASN A 1122 -29.49 28.39 6.63
C ASN A 1122 -31.03 28.38 6.57
N GLN A 1123 -31.68 29.52 6.87
CA GLN A 1123 -33.14 29.72 6.83
C GLN A 1123 -33.38 31.08 6.15
N VAL A 1124 -34.17 31.12 5.07
CA VAL A 1124 -34.25 32.28 4.16
C VAL A 1124 -34.82 33.52 4.85
N VAL A 1125 -34.29 34.69 4.46
CA VAL A 1125 -34.29 35.93 5.26
C VAL A 1125 -35.22 37.04 4.74
N SER A 1126 -35.94 36.84 3.64
CA SER A 1126 -36.88 37.82 3.07
C SER A 1126 -38.34 37.33 3.08
N ASN A 1127 -39.29 38.26 3.05
CA ASN A 1127 -40.71 37.97 2.86
C ASN A 1127 -40.96 37.73 1.36
N TYR A 1128 -40.85 36.48 0.91
CA TYR A 1128 -40.95 36.09 -0.52
C TYR A 1128 -41.94 34.93 -0.77
N LYS A 1129 -42.30 34.76 -2.05
CA LYS A 1129 -43.13 33.64 -2.55
C LYS A 1129 -42.61 33.20 -3.90
N TYR A 1130 -42.58 31.90 -4.17
CA TYR A 1130 -42.28 31.37 -5.51
C TYR A 1130 -43.52 30.75 -6.15
N PHE A 1131 -43.48 30.62 -7.47
CA PHE A 1131 -44.45 29.93 -8.28
C PHE A 1131 -43.75 29.24 -9.45
N VAL A 1132 -44.21 28.04 -9.79
CA VAL A 1132 -43.66 27.23 -10.88
C VAL A 1132 -44.73 27.04 -11.95
N ILE A 1133 -44.36 27.24 -13.21
CA ILE A 1133 -45.23 27.08 -14.37
C ILE A 1133 -44.54 26.16 -15.37
N LYS A 1134 -45.30 25.26 -15.98
CA LYS A 1134 -44.82 24.41 -17.06
C LYS A 1134 -45.26 24.94 -18.41
#